data_AF-A0A374VD29-F1
#
_entry.id   AF-A0A374VD29-F1
#
_cell.length_a   1.000
_cell.length_b   1.000
_cell.length_c   1.000
_cell.angle_alpha   90.00
_cell.angle_beta   90.00
_cell.angle_gamma   90.00
#
_symmetry.space_group_name_H-M   'P 1'
#
loop_
_entity.id
_entity.type
_entity.pdbx_description
1 polymer ?
#
loop_
_entity_poly.entity_id
_entity_poly.type
_entity_poly.pdbx_seq_one_letter_code
_entity_poly.pdbx_strand_id
1 'polypeptide(L)'
;MGRVGYNILMPILTVLLISCSSMEDKRLDFCLQAADSNAEELKIVLKHYEKEPEKLKAARFLLSNMLYNYAYTDGEIDSLKRVLTMAIPQQETLSKEIRDKWKGTRYNKAQKEFDVRKIKADLLIENIDLAFEVWERRPWSKHYSFEDFCDYILPYRLDNEPLERWRKLYYDRYASMLDSLYQGTDVVKAAELLHDYIKKEGFAHNRDFALPHFGALFLWKNRIGYCRDKTDLLCYAMRAAGIPVASDSYFVSNTYVGNHNWVALIDTTGQTIPFEFEQDKDIVRDLIDARKRGKVYRKMYSMQPEKIEGQYEDKELYARFRQPYLKDVTAEYRSVNRLETNIANNGKEKYAYLSVFDGSKFDPIDVTRAGKDRAVFRNVEPDMLYQVTFYRQGEFVPAGEPFWLDGTLSVRYFRPDEQHRITVCLNRKFPDSRVKKYLETAVGVCIEGANRKDFRDAELLCQVADSPKVNYNIVNLSKTHEYRYIRYKARKGRFLQLGEFAVFSDTMQQNKWIPVSIEADTILPEEEKRKIEAVNDGDWVSFYKSKRRGEALIFDFGQQVPVHSVVYVPRNDDNYVRAGDTYELFYQDGIKGWVSLGKRTATSVWLKYDNVPENALLWLRNLTRGKEERAFYYEDGRQVFP
;
A
#
# COMPACT_ATOMS: atom_id res chain seq x y z
N MET A 1 18.66 -87.70 43.95
CA MET A 1 18.35 -87.14 42.61
C MET A 1 17.14 -86.23 42.79
N GLY A 2 17.19 -84.91 42.79
CA GLY A 2 18.17 -83.96 42.27
C GLY A 2 17.54 -83.14 41.14
N ARG A 3 17.50 -81.81 41.34
CA ARG A 3 17.25 -80.68 40.41
C ARG A 3 15.94 -79.90 40.69
N VAL A 4 15.97 -78.73 41.33
CA VAL A 4 16.58 -77.40 40.99
C VAL A 4 15.77 -76.59 39.98
N GLY A 5 15.20 -75.47 40.49
CA GLY A 5 15.20 -74.14 39.85
C GLY A 5 14.15 -73.90 38.76
N TYR A 6 13.46 -72.76 38.65
CA TYR A 6 14.00 -71.40 38.66
C TYR A 6 12.92 -70.37 39.05
N ASN A 7 13.35 -69.36 39.81
CA ASN A 7 12.68 -68.07 39.92
C ASN A 7 12.59 -67.42 38.53
N ILE A 8 11.38 -67.08 38.08
CA ILE A 8 11.20 -66.15 36.96
C ILE A 8 11.02 -64.76 37.56
N LEU A 9 12.13 -64.02 37.54
CA LEU A 9 12.15 -62.56 37.67
C LEU A 9 11.19 -61.97 36.64
N MET A 10 10.22 -61.20 37.10
CA MET A 10 9.44 -60.28 36.28
C MET A 10 10.39 -59.20 35.74
N PRO A 11 10.60 -59.03 34.43
CA PRO A 11 11.32 -57.88 33.95
C PRO A 11 10.39 -56.67 34.11
N ILE A 12 10.81 -55.74 34.97
CA ILE A 12 10.30 -54.38 35.01
C ILE A 12 10.43 -53.83 33.59
N LEU A 13 9.29 -53.70 32.92
CA LEU A 13 9.16 -53.03 31.65
C LEU A 13 9.42 -51.54 31.92
N THR A 14 10.68 -51.14 31.81
CA THR A 14 11.07 -49.73 31.75
C THR A 14 10.46 -49.17 30.47
N VAL A 15 9.23 -48.69 30.57
CA VAL A 15 8.59 -47.90 29.52
C VAL A 15 9.45 -46.65 29.38
N LEU A 16 10.28 -46.65 28.34
CA LEU A 16 10.90 -45.46 27.79
C LEU A 16 9.77 -44.48 27.46
N LEU A 17 9.50 -43.56 28.39
CA LEU A 17 8.80 -42.32 28.13
C LEU A 17 9.68 -41.52 27.16
N ILE A 18 9.61 -41.87 25.87
CA ILE A 18 10.02 -40.96 24.82
C ILE A 18 8.99 -39.83 24.89
N SER A 19 9.32 -38.82 25.70
CA SER A 19 8.60 -37.55 25.74
C SER A 19 8.45 -37.09 24.29
N CYS A 20 7.20 -37.05 23.80
CA CYS A 20 6.91 -36.35 22.56
C CYS A 20 7.17 -34.87 22.84
N SER A 21 8.39 -34.41 22.56
CA SER A 21 8.70 -32.98 22.62
C SER A 21 7.75 -32.23 21.70
N SER A 22 7.10 -31.22 22.24
CA SER A 22 6.18 -30.39 21.45
C SER A 22 6.97 -29.68 20.34
N MET A 23 6.27 -29.22 19.29
CA MET A 23 6.92 -28.43 18.24
C MET A 23 7.57 -27.17 18.81
N GLU A 24 6.96 -26.58 19.85
CA GLU A 24 7.52 -25.45 20.58
C GLU A 24 8.85 -25.81 21.26
N ASP A 25 8.91 -26.95 21.98
CA ASP A 25 10.14 -27.40 22.64
C ASP A 25 11.29 -27.58 21.64
N LYS A 26 11.00 -28.20 20.48
CA LYS A 26 11.98 -28.36 19.41
C LYS A 26 12.49 -27.01 18.91
N ARG A 27 11.59 -26.04 18.68
CA ARG A 27 11.97 -24.70 18.24
C ARG A 27 12.78 -23.95 19.29
N LEU A 28 12.43 -24.09 20.58
CA LEU A 28 13.19 -23.52 21.68
C LEU A 28 14.61 -24.09 21.73
N ASP A 29 14.75 -25.41 21.62
CA ASP A 29 16.05 -26.08 21.60
C ASP A 29 16.90 -25.58 20.42
N PHE A 30 16.31 -25.48 19.22
CA PHE A 30 16.99 -24.90 18.06
C PHE A 30 17.38 -23.43 18.27
N CYS A 31 16.51 -22.63 18.89
CA CYS A 31 16.80 -21.23 19.22
C CYS A 31 18.00 -21.13 20.18
N LEU A 32 18.04 -21.94 21.24
CA LEU A 32 19.14 -21.95 22.20
C LEU A 32 20.45 -22.41 21.56
N GLN A 33 20.41 -23.38 20.65
CA GLN A 33 21.59 -23.82 19.89
C GLN A 33 22.07 -22.72 18.92
N ALA A 34 21.16 -22.02 18.23
CA ALA A 34 21.49 -20.96 17.28
C ALA A 34 22.03 -19.68 17.93
N ALA A 35 21.78 -19.49 19.22
CA ALA A 35 22.20 -18.33 20.00
C ALA A 35 23.72 -18.26 20.23
N ASP A 36 24.44 -19.38 20.08
CA ASP A 36 25.89 -19.46 20.30
C ASP A 36 26.27 -18.86 21.68
N SER A 37 27.21 -17.91 21.75
CA SER A 37 27.60 -17.23 22.99
C SER A 37 26.46 -16.46 23.68
N ASN A 38 25.37 -16.14 22.97
CA ASN A 38 24.20 -15.45 23.53
C ASN A 38 23.20 -16.39 24.23
N ALA A 39 23.42 -17.72 24.18
CA ALA A 39 22.50 -18.69 24.80
C ALA A 39 22.29 -18.44 26.31
N GLU A 40 23.31 -17.92 27.01
CA GLU A 40 23.22 -17.62 28.44
C GLU A 40 22.22 -16.50 28.74
N GLU A 41 22.12 -15.46 27.89
CA GLU A 41 21.10 -14.41 28.02
C GLU A 41 19.69 -15.02 27.92
N LEU A 42 19.47 -15.93 26.97
CA LEU A 42 18.15 -16.57 26.79
C LEU A 42 17.79 -17.48 27.97
N LYS A 43 18.77 -18.20 28.53
CA LYS A 43 18.58 -19.03 29.74
C LYS A 43 18.27 -18.19 30.98
N ILE A 44 18.85 -17.00 31.10
CA ILE A 44 18.54 -16.06 32.20
C ILE A 44 17.05 -15.73 32.19
N VAL A 45 16.46 -15.47 31.02
CA VAL A 45 15.01 -15.17 30.90
C VAL A 45 14.16 -16.34 31.38
N LEU A 46 14.47 -17.57 30.94
CA LEU A 46 13.73 -18.77 31.36
C LEU A 46 13.84 -19.01 32.86
N LYS A 47 15.05 -18.85 33.43
CA LYS A 47 15.30 -19.01 34.85
C LYS A 47 14.60 -17.92 35.68
N HIS A 48 14.56 -16.69 35.17
CA HIS A 48 13.92 -15.56 35.85
C HIS A 48 12.44 -15.85 36.15
N TYR A 49 11.73 -16.45 35.19
CA TYR A 49 10.30 -16.76 35.31
C TYR A 49 9.98 -18.20 35.77
N GLU A 50 10.96 -18.97 36.27
CA GLU A 50 10.76 -20.38 36.67
C GLU A 50 9.59 -20.58 37.66
N LYS A 51 9.28 -19.57 38.47
CA LYS A 51 8.21 -19.58 39.48
C LYS A 51 6.94 -18.82 39.05
N GLU A 52 6.89 -18.31 37.82
CA GLU A 52 5.76 -17.55 37.25
C GLU A 52 5.29 -18.24 35.96
N PRO A 53 4.41 -19.27 36.05
CA PRO A 53 4.12 -20.16 34.92
C PRO A 53 3.63 -19.45 33.64
N GLU A 54 2.77 -18.44 33.75
CA GLU A 54 2.26 -17.70 32.59
C GLU A 54 3.35 -16.85 31.93
N LYS A 55 4.19 -16.18 32.71
CA LYS A 55 5.34 -15.42 32.18
C LYS A 55 6.41 -16.35 31.61
N LEU A 56 6.62 -17.52 32.20
CA LEU A 56 7.48 -18.55 31.65
C LEU A 56 6.95 -19.03 30.29
N LYS A 57 5.64 -19.26 30.16
CA LYS A 57 5.01 -19.62 28.89
C LYS A 57 5.20 -18.51 27.85
N ALA A 58 5.05 -17.24 28.23
CA ALA A 58 5.30 -16.09 27.34
C ALA A 58 6.77 -15.98 26.91
N ALA A 59 7.71 -16.19 27.85
CA ALA A 59 9.14 -16.24 27.54
C ALA A 59 9.47 -17.37 26.56
N ARG A 60 8.95 -18.58 26.80
CA ARG A 60 9.11 -19.72 25.87
C ARG A 60 8.52 -19.42 24.50
N PHE A 61 7.35 -18.81 24.43
CA PHE A 61 6.76 -18.37 23.17
C PHE A 61 7.68 -17.40 22.40
N LEU A 62 8.20 -16.37 23.08
CA LEU A 62 9.08 -15.39 22.44
C LEU A 62 10.36 -16.01 21.90
N LEU A 63 11.01 -16.87 22.69
CA LEU A 63 12.25 -17.55 22.31
C LEU A 63 12.02 -18.56 21.19
N SER A 64 10.98 -19.38 21.28
CA SER A 64 10.65 -20.42 20.28
C SER A 64 10.30 -19.85 18.90
N ASN A 65 10.00 -18.56 18.79
CA ASN A 65 9.66 -17.91 17.53
C ASN A 65 10.68 -16.86 17.07
N MET A 66 11.82 -16.71 17.77
CA MET A 66 12.81 -15.66 17.49
C MET A 66 13.84 -15.99 16.40
N LEU A 67 13.97 -17.26 16.02
CA LEU A 67 15.10 -17.78 15.23
C LEU A 67 15.44 -16.96 13.98
N TYR A 68 14.43 -16.48 13.25
CA TYR A 68 14.61 -15.73 12.00
C TYR A 68 14.35 -14.23 12.13
N ASN A 69 14.21 -13.71 13.35
CA ASN A 69 14.09 -12.27 13.59
C ASN A 69 15.47 -11.61 13.55
N TYR A 70 15.58 -10.49 12.84
CA TYR A 70 16.85 -9.78 12.66
C TYR A 70 16.66 -8.28 12.42
N ALA A 71 17.70 -7.49 12.63
CA ALA A 71 17.79 -6.12 12.16
C ALA A 71 18.83 -5.98 11.03
N TYR A 72 18.69 -4.98 10.18
CA TYR A 72 19.76 -4.59 9.25
C TYR A 72 20.69 -3.58 9.93
N THR A 73 22.00 -3.84 9.85
CA THR A 73 23.03 -2.93 10.40
C THR A 73 23.95 -2.43 9.30
N ASP A 74 23.94 -1.10 9.10
CA ASP A 74 24.79 -0.37 8.16
C ASP A 74 24.76 1.13 8.49
N GLY A 75 25.93 1.80 8.47
CA GLY A 75 26.02 3.25 8.66
C GLY A 75 25.32 4.09 7.58
N GLU A 76 25.11 3.51 6.39
CA GLU A 76 24.31 4.15 5.33
C GLU A 76 22.83 4.27 5.73
N ILE A 77 22.28 3.29 6.46
CA ILE A 77 20.88 3.32 6.94
C ILE A 77 20.66 4.52 7.86
N ASP A 78 21.58 4.75 8.80
CA ASP A 78 21.49 5.87 9.73
C ASP A 78 21.67 7.22 9.03
N SER A 79 22.52 7.27 8.00
CA SER A 79 22.70 8.46 7.18
C SER A 79 21.42 8.80 6.40
N LEU A 80 20.78 7.80 5.78
CA LEU A 80 19.50 7.99 5.10
C LEU A 80 18.38 8.40 6.04
N LYS A 81 18.31 7.83 7.25
CA LYS A 81 17.35 8.27 8.28
C LYS A 81 17.53 9.75 8.63
N ARG A 82 18.78 10.21 8.82
CA ARG A 82 19.06 11.64 9.06
C ARG A 82 18.62 12.51 7.88
N VAL A 83 18.94 12.10 6.65
CA VAL A 83 18.50 12.84 5.45
C VAL A 83 16.98 12.89 5.36
N LEU A 84 16.29 11.79 5.66
CA LEU A 84 14.83 11.73 5.69
C LEU A 84 14.23 12.77 6.65
N THR A 85 14.81 12.95 7.84
CA THR A 85 14.30 13.95 8.81
C THR A 85 14.34 15.40 8.31
N MET A 86 15.13 15.71 7.27
CA MET A 86 15.14 17.04 6.65
C MET A 86 13.81 17.39 5.96
N ALA A 87 12.98 16.40 5.65
CA ALA A 87 11.65 16.60 5.06
C ALA A 87 10.58 17.03 6.08
N ILE A 88 10.83 16.89 7.39
CA ILE A 88 9.84 17.14 8.44
C ILE A 88 9.31 18.59 8.42
N PRO A 89 10.15 19.64 8.35
CA PRO A 89 9.67 21.03 8.35
C PRO A 89 8.73 21.35 7.19
N GLN A 90 8.90 20.65 6.06
CA GLN A 90 8.14 20.88 4.83
C GLN A 90 6.88 20.00 4.76
N GLN A 91 6.77 18.97 5.61
CA GLN A 91 5.74 17.91 5.51
C GLN A 91 5.63 17.30 4.10
N GLU A 92 6.69 17.36 3.32
CA GLU A 92 6.71 17.06 1.89
C GLU A 92 7.88 16.12 1.54
N THR A 93 8.08 15.84 0.25
CA THR A 93 9.22 15.09 -0.26
C THR A 93 10.50 15.93 -0.21
N LEU A 94 11.65 15.26 -0.08
CA LEU A 94 12.97 15.90 -0.16
C LEU A 94 13.20 16.55 -1.53
N SER A 95 14.10 17.53 -1.63
CA SER A 95 14.44 18.15 -2.92
C SER A 95 14.94 17.12 -3.94
N LYS A 96 14.72 17.39 -5.24
CA LYS A 96 15.16 16.49 -6.33
C LYS A 96 16.65 16.17 -6.23
N GLU A 97 17.48 17.16 -5.93
CA GLU A 97 18.94 17.00 -5.77
C GLU A 97 19.30 15.99 -4.68
N ILE A 98 18.64 16.07 -3.52
CA ILE A 98 18.86 15.11 -2.41
C ILE A 98 18.39 13.72 -2.84
N ARG A 99 17.21 13.60 -3.45
CA ARG A 99 16.71 12.30 -3.92
C ARG A 99 17.64 11.68 -4.96
N ASP A 100 18.12 12.46 -5.92
CA ASP A 100 19.03 12.00 -6.97
C ASP A 100 20.39 11.56 -6.41
N LYS A 101 20.87 12.20 -5.35
CA LYS A 101 22.11 11.80 -4.65
C LYS A 101 22.00 10.41 -4.01
N TRP A 102 20.84 10.06 -3.48
CA TRP A 102 20.65 8.85 -2.66
C TRP A 102 19.86 7.72 -3.34
N LYS A 103 19.34 7.93 -4.56
CA LYS A 103 18.51 6.95 -5.28
C LYS A 103 19.15 5.57 -5.50
N GLY A 104 20.47 5.47 -5.44
CA GLY A 104 21.21 4.23 -5.67
C GLY A 104 21.40 3.35 -4.44
N THR A 105 21.19 3.89 -3.23
CA THR A 105 21.48 3.19 -1.99
C THR A 105 20.43 2.12 -1.71
N ARG A 106 20.89 0.90 -1.41
CA ARG A 106 20.02 -0.25 -1.11
C ARG A 106 20.43 -0.93 0.18
N TYR A 107 19.59 -0.85 1.21
CA TYR A 107 19.85 -1.48 2.50
C TYR A 107 19.83 -3.00 2.47
N ASN A 108 19.24 -3.64 1.45
CA ASN A 108 19.09 -5.09 1.42
C ASN A 108 20.42 -5.85 1.21
N LYS A 109 21.52 -5.13 0.96
CA LYS A 109 22.89 -5.65 0.96
C LYS A 109 23.57 -5.54 2.33
N ALA A 110 22.95 -4.84 3.29
CA ALA A 110 23.47 -4.68 4.63
C ALA A 110 23.51 -6.02 5.38
N GLN A 111 24.39 -6.09 6.37
CA GLN A 111 24.50 -7.24 7.25
C GLN A 111 23.22 -7.41 8.07
N LYS A 112 22.80 -8.67 8.25
CA LYS A 112 21.72 -9.03 9.17
C LYS A 112 22.29 -9.38 10.53
N GLU A 113 21.75 -8.75 11.57
CA GLU A 113 21.99 -9.11 12.96
C GLU A 113 20.77 -9.81 13.52
N PHE A 114 20.88 -11.13 13.73
CA PHE A 114 19.80 -11.95 14.25
C PHE A 114 19.64 -11.77 15.75
N ASP A 115 18.40 -11.61 16.20
CA ASP A 115 18.06 -11.36 17.60
C ASP A 115 18.57 -12.47 18.51
N VAL A 116 18.46 -13.71 18.07
CA VAL A 116 18.91 -14.91 18.80
C VAL A 116 20.36 -14.81 19.27
N ARG A 117 21.21 -14.03 18.57
CA ARG A 117 22.63 -13.83 18.89
C ARG A 117 22.94 -12.51 19.59
N LYS A 118 21.96 -11.62 19.79
CA LYS A 118 22.21 -10.22 20.22
C LYS A 118 21.30 -9.73 21.34
N ILE A 119 20.08 -10.25 21.42
CA ILE A 119 19.09 -9.78 22.38
C ILE A 119 19.53 -10.09 23.81
N LYS A 120 19.25 -9.14 24.72
CA LYS A 120 19.62 -9.20 26.12
C LYS A 120 18.46 -9.64 27.00
N ALA A 121 18.78 -10.36 28.08
CA ALA A 121 17.79 -10.89 29.00
C ALA A 121 16.93 -9.79 29.63
N ASP A 122 17.57 -8.68 30.00
CA ASP A 122 16.93 -7.53 30.64
C ASP A 122 15.89 -6.84 29.73
N LEU A 123 16.12 -6.78 28.42
CA LEU A 123 15.17 -6.26 27.44
C LEU A 123 13.94 -7.16 27.35
N LEU A 124 14.13 -8.49 27.28
CA LEU A 124 13.02 -9.44 27.21
C LEU A 124 12.20 -9.44 28.50
N ILE A 125 12.87 -9.44 29.66
CA ILE A 125 12.22 -9.40 30.98
C ILE A 125 11.40 -8.11 31.12
N GLU A 126 11.97 -6.94 30.85
CA GLU A 126 11.21 -5.67 30.89
C GLU A 126 10.00 -5.70 29.94
N ASN A 127 10.17 -6.21 28.72
CA ASN A 127 9.08 -6.30 27.76
C ASN A 127 7.96 -7.22 28.25
N ILE A 128 8.29 -8.41 28.79
CA ILE A 128 7.32 -9.37 29.31
C ILE A 128 6.58 -8.75 30.51
N ASP A 129 7.30 -8.20 31.49
CA ASP A 129 6.69 -7.62 32.69
C ASP A 129 5.73 -6.48 32.35
N LEU A 130 6.14 -5.54 31.49
CA LEU A 130 5.28 -4.44 31.07
C LEU A 130 4.09 -4.91 30.21
N ALA A 131 4.25 -5.96 29.41
CA ALA A 131 3.15 -6.54 28.65
C ALA A 131 2.10 -7.18 29.57
N PHE A 132 2.52 -7.92 30.60
CA PHE A 132 1.62 -8.47 31.61
C PHE A 132 0.97 -7.37 32.46
N GLU A 133 1.73 -6.37 32.89
CA GLU A 133 1.21 -5.24 33.68
C GLU A 133 0.05 -4.56 32.95
N VAL A 134 0.24 -4.19 31.68
CA VAL A 134 -0.84 -3.54 30.93
C VAL A 134 -1.98 -4.52 30.61
N TRP A 135 -1.67 -5.78 30.32
CA TRP A 135 -2.68 -6.79 30.03
C TRP A 135 -3.62 -7.01 31.20
N GLU A 136 -3.11 -7.22 32.40
CA GLU A 136 -3.90 -7.47 33.60
C GLU A 136 -4.73 -6.26 34.03
N ARG A 137 -4.26 -5.04 33.72
CA ARG A 137 -4.95 -3.80 34.05
C ARG A 137 -6.15 -3.49 33.14
N ARG A 138 -6.18 -4.01 31.90
CA ARG A 138 -7.22 -3.66 30.94
C ARG A 138 -8.49 -4.50 31.11
N PRO A 139 -9.69 -3.87 31.12
CA PRO A 139 -10.94 -4.60 31.38
C PRO A 139 -11.35 -5.54 30.24
N TRP A 140 -10.87 -5.31 29.02
CA TRP A 140 -11.15 -6.16 27.86
C TRP A 140 -10.27 -7.40 27.77
N SER A 141 -9.14 -7.46 28.48
CA SER A 141 -8.16 -8.54 28.39
C SER A 141 -8.74 -9.93 28.68
N LYS A 142 -9.74 -10.01 29.58
CA LYS A 142 -10.44 -11.25 29.92
C LYS A 142 -11.19 -11.92 28.76
N HIS A 143 -11.39 -11.22 27.64
CA HIS A 143 -12.10 -11.72 26.46
C HIS A 143 -11.17 -12.40 25.46
N TYR A 144 -9.86 -12.34 25.68
CA TYR A 144 -8.86 -12.86 24.76
C TYR A 144 -8.17 -14.09 25.33
N SER A 145 -7.69 -14.94 24.43
CA SER A 145 -6.85 -16.07 24.80
C SER A 145 -5.43 -15.63 25.18
N PHE A 146 -4.68 -16.53 25.82
CA PHE A 146 -3.26 -16.32 26.05
C PHE A 146 -2.48 -16.22 24.73
N GLU A 147 -2.94 -16.94 23.71
CA GLU A 147 -2.38 -16.93 22.37
C GLU A 147 -2.59 -15.58 21.67
N ASP A 148 -3.76 -14.95 21.84
CA ASP A 148 -4.02 -13.57 21.37
C ASP A 148 -3.08 -12.56 22.05
N PHE A 149 -2.88 -12.70 23.37
CA PHE A 149 -1.90 -11.87 24.09
C PHE A 149 -0.48 -12.05 23.50
N CYS A 150 -0.07 -13.29 23.26
CA CYS A 150 1.24 -13.63 22.72
C CYS A 150 1.49 -13.06 21.32
N ASP A 151 0.51 -13.06 20.43
CA ASP A 151 0.68 -12.57 19.06
C ASP A 151 0.43 -11.06 18.92
N TYR A 152 -0.50 -10.49 19.69
CA TYR A 152 -1.01 -9.13 19.44
C TYR A 152 -0.60 -8.08 20.45
N ILE A 153 0.00 -8.45 21.60
CA ILE A 153 0.46 -7.50 22.63
C ILE A 153 1.92 -7.75 23.03
N LEU A 154 2.26 -9.00 23.35
CA LEU A 154 3.56 -9.42 23.89
C LEU A 154 4.78 -9.09 23.02
N PRO A 155 4.74 -9.17 21.66
CA PRO A 155 5.96 -9.11 20.87
C PRO A 155 6.74 -7.81 21.09
N TYR A 156 8.05 -7.94 21.33
CA TYR A 156 8.96 -6.79 21.51
C TYR A 156 9.35 -6.13 20.17
N ARG A 157 8.88 -6.65 19.04
CA ARG A 157 9.16 -6.13 17.70
C ARG A 157 8.01 -6.42 16.73
N LEU A 158 8.08 -5.81 15.55
CA LEU A 158 7.11 -5.90 14.46
C LEU A 158 7.65 -6.61 13.22
N ASP A 159 8.89 -6.33 12.78
CA ASP A 159 9.50 -7.02 11.63
C ASP A 159 11.04 -6.96 11.73
N ASN A 160 11.72 -6.05 11.01
CA ASN A 160 13.18 -6.00 10.87
C ASN A 160 13.84 -4.73 11.41
N GLU A 161 13.15 -4.03 12.31
CA GLU A 161 13.66 -2.85 13.01
C GLU A 161 14.78 -3.19 14.03
N PRO A 162 15.58 -2.23 14.49
CA PRO A 162 16.56 -2.46 15.56
C PRO A 162 15.92 -2.89 16.88
N LEU A 163 16.65 -3.67 17.69
CA LEU A 163 16.25 -4.01 19.06
C LEU A 163 16.29 -2.75 19.96
N GLU A 164 15.14 -2.38 20.53
CA GLU A 164 15.01 -1.17 21.34
C GLU A 164 14.11 -1.40 22.56
N ARG A 165 14.42 -0.74 23.68
CA ARG A 165 13.58 -0.68 24.89
C ARG A 165 12.46 0.35 24.72
N TRP A 166 11.47 0.04 23.89
CA TRP A 166 10.44 1.00 23.48
C TRP A 166 9.18 0.96 24.34
N ARG A 167 8.81 -0.21 24.90
CA ARG A 167 7.49 -0.42 25.51
C ARG A 167 7.21 0.55 26.64
N LYS A 168 8.17 0.76 27.54
CA LYS A 168 8.05 1.72 28.65
C LYS A 168 7.79 3.15 28.17
N LEU A 169 8.55 3.61 27.18
CA LEU A 169 8.41 4.96 26.60
C LEU A 169 7.01 5.19 26.03
N TYR A 170 6.49 4.22 25.27
CA TYR A 170 5.16 4.31 24.67
C TYR A 170 4.06 4.17 25.74
N TYR A 171 4.24 3.28 26.71
CA TYR A 171 3.31 3.08 27.83
C TYR A 171 3.12 4.36 28.63
N ASP A 172 4.22 4.97 29.07
CA ASP A 172 4.20 6.14 29.96
C ASP A 172 3.40 7.32 29.40
N ARG A 173 3.37 7.48 28.07
CA ARG A 173 2.54 8.50 27.40
C ARG A 173 1.18 7.99 27.03
N TYR A 174 1.09 6.92 26.26
CA TYR A 174 -0.15 6.55 25.58
C TYR A 174 -1.08 5.74 26.45
N ALA A 175 -0.57 4.87 27.33
CA ALA A 175 -1.41 4.18 28.31
C ALA A 175 -1.95 5.18 29.34
N SER A 176 -1.10 6.08 29.86
CA SER A 176 -1.50 7.14 30.79
C SER A 176 -2.53 8.12 30.18
N MET A 177 -2.34 8.49 28.90
CA MET A 177 -3.30 9.31 28.16
C MET A 177 -4.63 8.58 27.98
N LEU A 178 -4.59 7.30 27.58
CA LEU A 178 -5.80 6.50 27.43
C LEU A 178 -6.56 6.36 28.75
N ASP A 179 -5.87 6.10 29.86
CA ASP A 179 -6.48 6.04 31.20
C ASP A 179 -7.19 7.36 31.54
N SER A 180 -6.65 8.50 31.10
CA SER A 180 -7.29 9.81 31.32
C SER A 180 -8.50 10.03 30.41
N LEU A 181 -8.45 9.52 29.17
CA LEU A 181 -9.50 9.73 28.16
C LEU A 181 -10.67 8.74 28.28
N TYR A 182 -10.44 7.55 28.83
CA TYR A 182 -11.38 6.45 28.73
C TYR A 182 -11.31 5.47 29.91
N GLN A 183 -12.44 5.29 30.58
CA GLN A 183 -12.64 4.36 31.70
C GLN A 183 -13.65 3.24 31.36
N GLY A 184 -14.04 3.14 30.08
CA GLY A 184 -14.97 2.12 29.60
C GLY A 184 -14.29 0.79 29.28
N THR A 185 -15.07 -0.18 28.81
CA THR A 185 -14.61 -1.55 28.55
C THR A 185 -14.52 -1.92 27.07
N ASP A 186 -14.99 -1.06 26.17
CA ASP A 186 -14.91 -1.29 24.73
C ASP A 186 -13.50 -0.97 24.18
N VAL A 187 -12.81 -2.01 23.71
CA VAL A 187 -11.46 -1.93 23.12
C VAL A 187 -11.41 -1.12 21.81
N VAL A 188 -12.48 -1.14 21.01
CA VAL A 188 -12.57 -0.39 19.75
C VAL A 188 -12.67 1.09 20.05
N LYS A 189 -13.48 1.46 21.04
CA LYS A 189 -13.53 2.86 21.49
C LYS A 189 -12.20 3.32 22.07
N ALA A 190 -11.52 2.47 22.83
CA ALA A 190 -10.18 2.78 23.34
C ALA A 190 -9.16 3.01 22.21
N ALA A 191 -9.17 2.15 21.19
CA ALA A 191 -8.30 2.27 20.02
C ALA A 191 -8.59 3.55 19.23
N GLU A 192 -9.86 3.89 19.01
CA GLU A 192 -10.28 5.10 18.30
C GLU A 192 -9.79 6.37 19.01
N LEU A 193 -10.00 6.47 20.33
CA LEU A 193 -9.57 7.63 21.12
C LEU A 193 -8.05 7.80 21.12
N LEU A 194 -7.32 6.70 21.21
CA LEU A 194 -5.87 6.73 21.15
C LEU A 194 -5.35 7.08 19.75
N HIS A 195 -5.96 6.54 18.70
CA HIS A 195 -5.66 6.88 17.30
C HIS A 195 -5.89 8.37 17.04
N ASP A 196 -7.02 8.92 17.47
CA ASP A 196 -7.34 10.35 17.36
C ASP A 196 -6.32 11.23 18.08
N TYR A 197 -5.87 10.81 19.26
CA TYR A 197 -4.82 11.52 20.00
C TYR A 197 -3.50 11.52 19.21
N ILE A 198 -3.04 10.35 18.76
CA ILE A 198 -1.79 10.21 17.99
C ILE A 198 -1.85 10.98 16.67
N LYS A 199 -3.01 10.98 16.01
CA LYS A 199 -3.24 11.69 14.75
C LYS A 199 -3.05 13.20 14.90
N LYS A 200 -3.49 13.78 16.02
CA LYS A 200 -3.32 15.22 16.33
C LYS A 200 -1.86 15.62 16.51
N GLU A 201 -0.99 14.68 16.87
CA GLU A 201 0.45 14.92 17.02
C GLU A 201 1.19 14.96 15.66
N GLY A 202 0.50 14.60 14.58
CA GLY A 202 1.01 14.70 13.21
C GLY A 202 1.95 13.58 12.80
N PHE A 203 2.14 13.43 11.49
CA PHE A 203 3.10 12.50 10.90
C PHE A 203 3.46 12.96 9.48
N ALA A 204 4.74 13.17 9.20
CA ALA A 204 5.23 13.57 7.88
C ALA A 204 5.23 12.36 6.92
N HIS A 205 4.41 12.41 5.87
CA HIS A 205 4.38 11.34 4.88
C HIS A 205 5.56 11.47 3.90
N ASN A 206 6.46 10.49 3.87
CA ASN A 206 7.58 10.46 2.95
C ASN A 206 7.91 9.02 2.50
N ARG A 207 8.18 8.85 1.21
CA ARG A 207 8.46 7.58 0.52
C ARG A 207 9.67 7.65 -0.41
N ASP A 208 10.56 8.62 -0.18
CA ASP A 208 11.72 8.89 -1.04
C ASP A 208 12.78 7.79 -0.95
N PHE A 209 12.89 7.10 0.19
CA PHE A 209 13.86 6.04 0.43
C PHE A 209 13.19 4.74 0.83
N ALA A 210 13.63 3.64 0.21
CA ALA A 210 13.33 2.30 0.69
C ALA A 210 14.30 1.96 1.82
N LEU A 211 13.79 1.82 3.04
CA LEU A 211 14.57 1.52 4.25
C LEU A 211 13.95 0.32 5.00
N PRO A 212 14.70 -0.36 5.88
CA PRO A 212 14.14 -1.31 6.84
C PRO A 212 13.02 -0.66 7.67
N HIS A 213 12.31 -1.47 8.47
CA HIS A 213 11.43 -0.92 9.49
C HIS A 213 12.22 0.02 10.41
N PHE A 214 11.62 1.17 10.73
CA PHE A 214 12.23 2.11 11.65
C PHE A 214 12.06 1.62 13.09
N GLY A 215 13.08 1.86 13.91
CA GLY A 215 12.97 1.62 15.35
C GLY A 215 11.88 2.48 15.97
N ALA A 216 11.20 1.94 16.98
CA ALA A 216 10.16 2.62 17.72
C ALA A 216 10.63 3.97 18.29
N LEU A 217 11.90 4.08 18.72
CA LEU A 217 12.48 5.32 19.22
C LEU A 217 12.66 6.38 18.12
N PHE A 218 13.02 5.95 16.91
CA PHE A 218 13.10 6.84 15.75
C PHE A 218 11.72 7.37 15.36
N LEU A 219 10.71 6.49 15.31
CA LEU A 219 9.33 6.87 14.99
C LEU A 219 8.74 7.82 16.05
N TRP A 220 9.00 7.54 17.32
CA TRP A 220 8.60 8.39 18.44
C TRP A 220 9.10 9.82 18.28
N LYS A 221 10.40 9.98 17.99
CA LYS A 221 11.06 11.28 17.90
C LYS A 221 10.70 12.05 16.63
N ASN A 222 10.61 11.36 15.49
CA ASN A 222 10.62 12.03 14.18
C ASN A 222 9.29 11.96 13.42
N ARG A 223 8.44 10.94 13.69
CA ARG A 223 7.12 10.77 13.05
C ARG A 223 7.12 10.97 11.54
N ILE A 224 8.00 10.26 10.85
CA ILE A 224 8.20 10.37 9.41
C ILE A 224 8.31 8.99 8.76
N GLY A 225 7.77 8.87 7.55
CA GLY A 225 7.73 7.61 6.79
C GLY A 225 6.44 7.46 5.97
N TYR A 226 6.13 6.25 5.54
CA TYR A 226 4.95 5.95 4.73
C TYR A 226 3.96 5.02 5.46
N CYS A 227 3.02 4.39 4.75
CA CYS A 227 1.92 3.62 5.35
C CYS A 227 2.39 2.55 6.36
N ARG A 228 3.49 1.87 6.05
CA ARG A 228 4.15 0.91 6.95
C ARG A 228 4.58 1.55 8.27
N ASP A 229 5.33 2.65 8.21
CA ASP A 229 5.91 3.28 9.39
C ASP A 229 4.83 3.95 10.28
N LYS A 230 3.74 4.42 9.68
CA LYS A 230 2.54 4.89 10.40
C LYS A 230 1.84 3.73 11.12
N THR A 231 1.72 2.59 10.47
CA THR A 231 1.17 1.35 11.05
C THR A 231 2.03 0.90 12.23
N ASP A 232 3.36 0.92 12.08
CA ASP A 232 4.29 0.54 13.15
C ASP A 232 4.15 1.45 14.38
N LEU A 233 4.10 2.77 14.20
CA LEU A 233 3.89 3.73 15.29
C LEU A 233 2.60 3.42 16.08
N LEU A 234 1.50 3.16 15.38
CA LEU A 234 0.22 2.82 16.00
C LEU A 234 0.29 1.47 16.72
N CYS A 235 0.92 0.46 16.11
CA CYS A 235 1.13 -0.84 16.74
C CYS A 235 1.92 -0.72 18.05
N TYR A 236 3.02 0.04 18.10
CA TYR A 236 3.76 0.25 19.34
C TYR A 236 2.89 0.94 20.41
N ALA A 237 2.17 1.99 20.04
CA ALA A 237 1.33 2.73 20.99
C ALA A 237 0.18 1.89 21.55
N MET A 238 -0.51 1.16 20.68
CA MET A 238 -1.67 0.34 21.05
C MET A 238 -1.23 -0.89 21.86
N ARG A 239 -0.16 -1.58 21.47
CA ARG A 239 0.40 -2.70 22.25
C ARG A 239 0.90 -2.24 23.62
N ALA A 240 1.56 -1.09 23.70
CA ALA A 240 1.95 -0.51 24.98
C ALA A 240 0.72 -0.17 25.83
N ALA A 241 -0.41 0.22 25.23
CA ALA A 241 -1.66 0.47 25.93
C ALA A 241 -2.52 -0.79 26.20
N GLY A 242 -2.04 -1.99 25.87
CA GLY A 242 -2.78 -3.25 26.07
C GLY A 242 -3.95 -3.44 25.10
N ILE A 243 -3.91 -2.81 23.92
CA ILE A 243 -4.89 -2.96 22.85
C ILE A 243 -4.33 -3.96 21.82
N PRO A 244 -4.99 -5.12 21.58
CA PRO A 244 -4.52 -6.14 20.64
C PRO A 244 -4.53 -5.66 19.18
N VAL A 245 -3.35 -5.59 18.56
CA VAL A 245 -3.21 -5.16 17.16
C VAL A 245 -2.12 -5.88 16.39
N ALA A 246 -2.29 -5.92 15.07
CA ALA A 246 -1.30 -6.40 14.10
C ALA A 246 -1.18 -5.49 12.88
N SER A 247 -0.21 -5.80 12.02
CA SER A 247 -0.02 -5.15 10.71
C SER A 247 -0.47 -6.09 9.60
N ASP A 248 -1.49 -5.66 8.86
CA ASP A 248 -2.01 -6.36 7.69
C ASP A 248 -1.59 -5.63 6.41
N SER A 249 -1.42 -6.38 5.33
CA SER A 249 -0.96 -5.84 4.06
C SER A 249 -1.39 -6.68 2.86
N TYR A 250 -1.37 -6.07 1.67
CA TYR A 250 -1.34 -6.78 0.40
C TYR A 250 -0.05 -6.44 -0.34
N PHE A 251 0.43 -7.38 -1.16
CA PHE A 251 1.67 -7.20 -1.92
C PHE A 251 1.51 -6.27 -3.12
N VAL A 252 0.37 -6.37 -3.81
CA VAL A 252 0.06 -5.63 -5.04
C VAL A 252 -1.45 -5.49 -5.15
N SER A 253 -1.90 -4.41 -5.80
CA SER A 253 -3.32 -4.15 -6.08
C SER A 253 -3.54 -3.99 -7.59
N ASN A 254 -4.66 -4.52 -8.08
CA ASN A 254 -5.13 -4.27 -9.44
C ASN A 254 -5.79 -2.88 -9.59
N THR A 255 -6.27 -2.28 -8.50
CA THR A 255 -6.91 -0.95 -8.50
C THR A 255 -5.93 0.17 -8.15
N TYR A 256 -4.95 -0.11 -7.28
CA TYR A 256 -4.03 0.88 -6.74
C TYR A 256 -2.58 0.56 -7.07
N VAL A 257 -1.72 1.58 -7.09
CA VAL A 257 -0.28 1.41 -7.32
C VAL A 257 0.43 0.99 -6.03
N GLY A 258 1.22 -0.09 -6.11
CA GLY A 258 2.09 -0.56 -5.03
C GLY A 258 1.43 -1.47 -4.00
N ASN A 259 2.17 -1.75 -2.93
CA ASN A 259 1.69 -2.43 -1.74
C ASN A 259 1.00 -1.42 -0.79
N HIS A 260 0.38 -1.93 0.27
CA HIS A 260 -0.18 -1.09 1.33
C HIS A 260 -0.23 -1.83 2.65
N ASN A 261 -0.14 -1.08 3.74
CA ASN A 261 -0.17 -1.57 5.12
C ASN A 261 -1.20 -0.78 5.92
N TRP A 262 -1.90 -1.46 6.81
CA TRP A 262 -2.85 -0.88 7.76
C TRP A 262 -2.81 -1.63 9.08
N VAL A 263 -3.40 -1.03 10.11
CA VAL A 263 -3.52 -1.68 11.42
C VAL A 263 -4.75 -2.59 11.41
N ALA A 264 -4.58 -3.82 11.89
CA ALA A 264 -5.65 -4.76 12.18
C ALA A 264 -5.89 -4.79 13.68
N LEU A 265 -6.99 -4.17 14.12
CA LEU A 265 -7.46 -4.23 15.50
C LEU A 265 -8.23 -5.52 15.74
N ILE A 266 -7.89 -6.27 16.78
CA ILE A 266 -8.59 -7.51 17.14
C ILE A 266 -9.61 -7.18 18.23
N ASP A 267 -10.90 -7.18 17.88
CA ASP A 267 -11.98 -6.93 18.84
C ASP A 267 -12.14 -8.09 19.84
N THR A 268 -12.82 -7.82 20.94
CA THR A 268 -13.18 -8.82 21.97
C THR A 268 -14.06 -9.97 21.47
N THR A 269 -14.62 -9.83 20.27
CA THR A 269 -15.37 -10.87 19.54
C THR A 269 -14.48 -11.76 18.67
N GLY A 270 -13.20 -11.43 18.52
CA GLY A 270 -12.28 -12.04 17.55
C GLY A 270 -12.37 -11.45 16.13
N GLN A 271 -13.26 -10.48 15.89
CA GLN A 271 -13.36 -9.78 14.61
C GLN A 271 -12.13 -8.89 14.38
N THR A 272 -11.58 -8.93 13.18
CA THR A 272 -10.53 -8.01 12.73
C THR A 272 -11.15 -6.74 12.14
N ILE A 273 -10.75 -5.58 12.66
CA ILE A 273 -11.21 -4.26 12.21
C ILE A 273 -10.02 -3.51 11.60
N PRO A 274 -10.02 -3.25 10.28
CA PRO A 274 -8.98 -2.49 9.63
C PRO A 274 -9.14 -0.99 9.87
N PHE A 275 -8.04 -0.27 10.08
CA PHE A 275 -8.05 1.20 10.02
C PHE A 275 -6.69 1.78 9.60
N GLU A 276 -6.72 2.98 9.04
CA GLU A 276 -5.58 3.72 8.52
C GLU A 276 -5.37 5.06 9.24
N PHE A 277 -4.09 5.46 9.40
CA PHE A 277 -3.72 6.66 10.15
C PHE A 277 -4.43 7.95 9.69
N GLU A 278 -4.52 8.19 8.37
CA GLU A 278 -5.06 9.46 7.82
C GLU A 278 -6.54 9.38 7.42
N GLN A 279 -6.95 8.27 6.81
CA GLN A 279 -8.24 8.17 6.12
C GLN A 279 -9.41 8.03 7.10
N ASP A 280 -9.18 7.35 8.22
CA ASP A 280 -10.26 7.03 9.14
C ASP A 280 -10.37 8.08 10.24
N LYS A 281 -11.60 8.53 10.45
CA LYS A 281 -11.99 9.35 11.61
C LYS A 281 -12.59 8.50 12.72
N ASP A 282 -13.21 7.39 12.34
CA ASP A 282 -13.90 6.47 13.25
C ASP A 282 -13.39 5.06 12.98
N ILE A 283 -13.20 4.25 14.03
CA ILE A 283 -12.87 2.83 13.90
C ILE A 283 -14.18 2.04 14.02
N VAL A 284 -14.67 1.51 12.90
CA VAL A 284 -16.03 0.98 12.79
C VAL A 284 -16.01 -0.55 12.60
N ARG A 285 -16.71 -1.27 13.49
CA ARG A 285 -16.80 -2.74 13.49
C ARG A 285 -17.36 -3.34 12.19
N ASP A 286 -18.33 -2.66 11.58
CA ASP A 286 -19.05 -3.15 10.39
C ASP A 286 -18.72 -2.34 9.13
N LEU A 287 -17.51 -1.75 9.06
CA LEU A 287 -17.11 -1.02 7.86
C LEU A 287 -16.99 -1.98 6.67
N ILE A 288 -17.88 -1.82 5.70
CA ILE A 288 -17.71 -2.42 4.37
C ILE A 288 -16.63 -1.61 3.65
N ASP A 289 -15.36 -1.99 3.86
CA ASP A 289 -14.25 -1.37 3.15
C ASP A 289 -14.33 -1.71 1.65
N ALA A 290 -14.44 -0.67 0.82
CA ALA A 290 -14.50 -0.78 -0.63
C ALA A 290 -13.12 -1.07 -1.27
N ARG A 291 -12.04 -1.06 -0.49
CA ARG A 291 -10.69 -1.34 -0.98
C ARG A 291 -10.54 -2.81 -1.34
N LYS A 292 -10.30 -3.05 -2.62
CA LYS A 292 -9.91 -4.36 -3.18
C LYS A 292 -8.44 -4.67 -2.87
N ARG A 293 -8.17 -5.80 -2.21
CA ARG A 293 -6.86 -6.22 -1.68
C ARG A 293 -6.33 -7.50 -2.34
N GLY A 294 -7.20 -8.36 -2.85
CA GLY A 294 -6.87 -9.61 -3.52
C GLY A 294 -6.53 -10.73 -2.54
N LYS A 295 -5.42 -10.53 -1.81
CA LYS A 295 -4.96 -11.37 -0.72
C LYS A 295 -4.42 -10.51 0.39
N VAL A 296 -4.81 -10.81 1.63
CA VAL A 296 -4.37 -10.10 2.82
C VAL A 296 -3.47 -10.99 3.65
N TYR A 297 -2.32 -10.43 4.02
CA TYR A 297 -1.32 -11.09 4.83
C TYR A 297 -1.03 -10.29 6.09
N ARG A 298 -1.16 -10.97 7.24
CA ARG A 298 -0.81 -10.46 8.57
C ARG A 298 0.63 -10.82 8.93
N LYS A 299 1.36 -9.83 9.44
CA LYS A 299 2.66 -10.03 10.07
C LYS A 299 2.45 -10.56 11.49
N MET A 300 2.89 -11.79 11.74
CA MET A 300 2.80 -12.48 13.02
C MET A 300 4.17 -12.48 13.71
N TYR A 301 4.21 -12.65 15.02
CA TYR A 301 5.45 -13.00 15.71
C TYR A 301 5.64 -14.52 15.72
N SER A 302 4.54 -15.28 15.88
CA SER A 302 4.57 -16.73 15.80
C SER A 302 4.79 -17.25 14.38
N MET A 303 5.58 -18.33 14.26
CA MET A 303 5.75 -19.04 12.99
C MET A 303 4.47 -19.80 12.63
N GLN A 304 3.95 -19.51 11.44
CA GLN A 304 2.69 -20.01 10.93
C GLN A 304 2.81 -21.45 10.39
N PRO A 305 1.72 -22.23 10.45
CA PRO A 305 1.66 -23.53 9.77
C PRO A 305 1.96 -23.38 8.27
N GLU A 306 2.64 -24.38 7.71
CA GLU A 306 2.91 -24.39 6.28
C GLU A 306 1.61 -24.53 5.48
N LYS A 307 1.41 -23.63 4.52
CA LYS A 307 0.30 -23.74 3.56
C LYS A 307 0.56 -24.91 2.59
N ILE A 308 1.81 -25.05 2.18
CA ILE A 308 2.30 -26.18 1.38
C ILE A 308 3.43 -26.84 2.16
N GLU A 309 3.32 -28.13 2.42
CA GLU A 309 4.36 -28.91 3.12
C GLU A 309 5.75 -28.72 2.49
N GLY A 310 6.71 -28.32 3.32
CA GLY A 310 8.10 -28.00 2.97
C GLY A 310 8.32 -26.59 2.39
N GLN A 311 7.30 -25.71 2.38
CA GLN A 311 7.39 -24.42 1.68
C GLN A 311 8.51 -23.51 2.18
N TYR A 312 8.87 -23.55 3.47
CA TYR A 312 9.87 -22.62 4.01
C TYR A 312 11.29 -22.92 3.51
N GLU A 313 11.57 -24.18 3.18
CA GLU A 313 12.90 -24.65 2.78
C GLU A 313 13.05 -24.79 1.25
N ASP A 314 11.93 -24.88 0.53
CA ASP A 314 11.93 -25.12 -0.91
C ASP A 314 12.45 -23.91 -1.71
N LYS A 315 13.64 -24.02 -2.30
CA LYS A 315 14.26 -22.93 -3.07
C LYS A 315 13.62 -22.69 -4.45
N GLU A 316 12.84 -23.63 -4.97
CA GLU A 316 12.07 -23.46 -6.22
C GLU A 316 10.84 -22.57 -5.99
N LEU A 317 10.30 -22.56 -4.76
CA LEU A 317 9.19 -21.68 -4.38
C LEU A 317 9.65 -20.21 -4.34
N TYR A 318 8.85 -19.34 -4.96
CA TYR A 318 9.12 -17.92 -4.98
C TYR A 318 9.25 -17.35 -3.55
N ALA A 319 10.33 -16.60 -3.30
CA ALA A 319 10.78 -16.22 -1.95
C ALA A 319 9.73 -15.47 -1.10
N ARG A 320 8.76 -14.80 -1.75
CA ARG A 320 7.64 -14.12 -1.10
C ARG A 320 6.75 -15.07 -0.29
N PHE A 321 6.63 -16.33 -0.72
CA PHE A 321 5.77 -17.34 -0.08
C PHE A 321 6.54 -18.33 0.81
N ARG A 322 7.82 -18.04 1.07
CA ARG A 322 8.68 -18.79 2.01
C ARG A 322 8.79 -18.13 3.38
N GLN A 323 7.94 -17.14 3.65
CA GLN A 323 8.00 -16.31 4.85
C GLN A 323 7.26 -17.01 6.00
N PRO A 324 7.94 -17.46 7.07
CA PRO A 324 7.33 -18.24 8.14
C PRO A 324 6.38 -17.45 9.04
N TYR A 325 6.52 -16.13 9.09
CA TYR A 325 5.75 -15.25 9.96
C TYR A 325 4.60 -14.54 9.26
N LEU A 326 4.21 -15.03 8.08
CA LEU A 326 3.18 -14.41 7.26
C LEU A 326 1.92 -15.28 7.27
N LYS A 327 0.84 -14.77 7.87
CA LYS A 327 -0.46 -15.46 7.93
C LYS A 327 -1.38 -14.93 6.84
N ASP A 328 -1.97 -15.82 6.04
CA ASP A 328 -3.07 -15.46 5.14
C ASP A 328 -4.34 -15.25 5.97
N VAL A 329 -4.78 -14.00 6.04
CA VAL A 329 -5.96 -13.56 6.80
C VAL A 329 -7.06 -13.07 5.87
N THR A 330 -7.00 -13.40 4.57
CA THR A 330 -7.99 -12.92 3.59
C THR A 330 -9.43 -13.31 3.96
N ALA A 331 -9.62 -14.44 4.65
CA ALA A 331 -10.92 -14.87 5.16
C ALA A 331 -11.49 -14.03 6.31
N GLU A 332 -10.64 -13.27 7.02
CA GLU A 332 -11.07 -12.30 8.05
C GLU A 332 -11.63 -11.02 7.41
N TYR A 333 -11.50 -10.89 6.09
CA TYR A 333 -12.03 -9.81 5.27
C TYR A 333 -13.06 -10.37 4.27
N ARG A 334 -13.03 -9.88 3.03
CA ARG A 334 -13.87 -10.36 1.94
C ARG A 334 -13.14 -11.44 1.17
N SER A 335 -13.71 -12.65 1.10
CA SER A 335 -13.13 -13.73 0.28
C SER A 335 -14.15 -14.76 -0.16
N VAL A 336 -13.81 -15.46 -1.24
CA VAL A 336 -14.36 -16.77 -1.56
C VAL A 336 -13.43 -17.85 -1.03
N ASN A 337 -13.98 -18.86 -0.35
CA ASN A 337 -13.19 -19.87 0.35
C ASN A 337 -12.34 -20.71 -0.62
N ARG A 338 -12.87 -21.06 -1.80
CA ARG A 338 -12.18 -21.96 -2.74
C ARG A 338 -12.37 -21.49 -4.18
N LEU A 339 -11.27 -21.17 -4.84
CA LEU A 339 -11.19 -20.87 -6.26
C LEU A 339 -10.45 -22.01 -6.98
N GLU A 340 -11.11 -22.63 -7.94
CA GLU A 340 -10.51 -23.62 -8.83
C GLU A 340 -10.46 -23.07 -10.25
N THR A 341 -9.32 -23.20 -10.91
CA THR A 341 -9.11 -22.67 -12.26
C THR A 341 -8.24 -23.60 -13.08
N ASN A 342 -8.46 -23.56 -14.40
CA ASN A 342 -7.68 -24.33 -15.35
C ASN A 342 -6.26 -23.74 -15.52
N ILE A 343 -5.28 -24.63 -15.67
CA ILE A 343 -3.89 -24.32 -15.99
C ILE A 343 -3.36 -25.30 -17.04
N ALA A 344 -2.38 -24.86 -17.83
CA ALA A 344 -1.70 -25.67 -18.83
C ALA A 344 -0.37 -26.21 -18.27
N ASN A 345 -0.43 -27.16 -17.33
CA ASN A 345 0.77 -27.80 -16.77
C ASN A 345 1.02 -29.18 -17.39
N ASN A 346 2.10 -29.31 -18.15
CA ASN A 346 2.53 -30.60 -18.70
C ASN A 346 3.26 -31.50 -17.67
N GLY A 347 2.95 -31.34 -16.37
CA GLY A 347 3.59 -32.05 -15.26
C GLY A 347 5.00 -31.57 -14.90
N LYS A 348 5.41 -30.40 -15.41
CA LYS A 348 6.76 -29.84 -15.19
C LYS A 348 6.82 -28.85 -14.03
N GLU A 349 5.72 -28.15 -13.78
CA GLU A 349 5.67 -27.10 -12.78
C GLU A 349 5.20 -27.68 -11.46
N LYS A 350 5.94 -27.39 -10.39
CA LYS A 350 5.60 -27.79 -9.01
C LYS A 350 4.56 -26.86 -8.38
N TYR A 351 4.61 -25.57 -8.73
CA TYR A 351 3.82 -24.50 -8.14
C TYR A 351 3.07 -23.69 -9.20
N ALA A 352 1.86 -23.27 -8.86
CA ALA A 352 1.06 -22.33 -9.63
C ALA A 352 0.76 -21.10 -8.76
N TYR A 353 0.81 -19.92 -9.36
CA TYR A 353 0.69 -18.66 -8.64
C TYR A 353 -0.52 -17.85 -9.12
N LEU A 354 -1.41 -17.49 -8.19
CA LEU A 354 -2.49 -16.55 -8.48
C LEU A 354 -1.88 -15.16 -8.55
N SER A 355 -2.03 -14.48 -9.69
CA SER A 355 -1.35 -13.21 -9.95
C SER A 355 -2.33 -12.12 -10.36
N VAL A 356 -1.96 -10.87 -10.11
CA VAL A 356 -2.69 -9.68 -10.57
C VAL A 356 -1.77 -8.82 -11.44
N PHE A 357 -2.34 -8.13 -12.42
CA PHE A 357 -1.57 -7.26 -13.29
C PHE A 357 -1.26 -5.92 -12.60
N ASP A 358 0.03 -5.64 -12.38
CA ASP A 358 0.49 -4.45 -11.66
C ASP A 358 0.69 -3.21 -12.54
N GLY A 359 0.39 -3.33 -13.84
CA GLY A 359 0.67 -2.32 -14.88
C GLY A 359 1.91 -2.62 -15.72
N SER A 360 2.70 -3.62 -15.34
CA SER A 360 3.89 -4.06 -16.07
C SER A 360 3.95 -5.57 -16.25
N LYS A 361 3.53 -6.34 -15.23
CA LYS A 361 3.56 -7.80 -15.22
C LYS A 361 2.45 -8.35 -14.34
N PHE A 362 2.22 -9.65 -14.45
CA PHE A 362 1.40 -10.39 -13.49
C PHE A 362 2.27 -10.74 -12.27
N ASP A 363 2.05 -10.02 -11.17
CA ASP A 363 2.79 -10.21 -9.90
C ASP A 363 1.99 -11.17 -8.99
N PRO A 364 2.59 -12.25 -8.45
CA PRO A 364 1.86 -13.25 -7.68
C PRO A 364 1.41 -12.75 -6.31
N ILE A 365 0.15 -12.98 -5.97
CA ILE A 365 -0.41 -12.69 -4.66
C ILE A 365 -0.71 -13.94 -3.85
N ASP A 366 -0.75 -15.12 -4.45
CA ASP A 366 -0.89 -16.40 -3.73
C ASP A 366 -0.21 -17.56 -4.46
N VAL A 367 -0.02 -18.69 -3.77
CA VAL A 367 0.58 -19.91 -4.33
C VAL A 367 -0.15 -21.18 -3.93
N THR A 368 -0.11 -22.19 -4.79
CA THR A 368 -0.60 -23.55 -4.54
C THR A 368 0.28 -24.59 -5.26
N ARG A 369 0.13 -25.87 -4.90
CA ARG A 369 0.74 -26.97 -5.69
C ARG A 369 0.05 -27.02 -7.06
N ALA A 370 0.82 -27.07 -8.13
CA ALA A 370 0.26 -27.16 -9.47
C ALA A 370 -0.21 -28.60 -9.76
N GLY A 371 -1.49 -28.75 -10.11
CA GLY A 371 -2.00 -29.98 -10.73
C GLY A 371 -1.59 -30.05 -12.21
N LYS A 372 -2.05 -31.08 -12.92
CA LYS A 372 -1.82 -31.22 -14.38
C LYS A 372 -2.65 -30.19 -15.17
N ASP A 373 -3.93 -30.07 -14.85
CA ASP A 373 -4.89 -29.23 -15.57
C ASP A 373 -5.51 -28.15 -14.66
N ARG A 374 -5.29 -28.22 -13.34
CA ARG A 374 -6.00 -27.40 -12.34
C ARG A 374 -5.08 -26.84 -11.27
N ALA A 375 -5.43 -25.64 -10.78
CA ALA A 375 -4.89 -25.04 -9.58
C ALA A 375 -6.04 -24.66 -8.63
N VAL A 376 -5.83 -24.86 -7.33
CA VAL A 376 -6.81 -24.54 -6.29
C VAL A 376 -6.22 -23.53 -5.31
N PHE A 377 -6.84 -22.36 -5.23
CA PHE A 377 -6.51 -21.30 -4.28
C PHE A 377 -7.59 -21.19 -3.22
N ARG A 378 -7.19 -20.78 -2.01
CA ARG A 378 -8.12 -20.56 -0.89
C ARG A 378 -8.20 -19.08 -0.53
N ASN A 379 -9.35 -18.67 0.00
CA ASN A 379 -9.59 -17.33 0.53
C ASN A 379 -9.18 -16.23 -0.47
N VAL A 380 -9.81 -16.19 -1.64
CA VAL A 380 -9.49 -15.22 -2.70
C VAL A 380 -10.53 -14.11 -2.70
N GLU A 381 -10.11 -12.84 -2.74
CA GLU A 381 -11.08 -11.75 -2.80
C GLU A 381 -11.79 -11.70 -4.17
N PRO A 382 -13.14 -11.61 -4.21
CA PRO A 382 -13.87 -11.49 -5.46
C PRO A 382 -13.86 -10.05 -6.01
N ASP A 383 -14.54 -9.86 -7.15
CA ASP A 383 -14.64 -8.62 -7.92
C ASP A 383 -13.28 -8.07 -8.36
N MET A 384 -12.40 -8.98 -8.80
CA MET A 384 -11.03 -8.67 -9.18
C MET A 384 -10.58 -9.51 -10.39
N LEU A 385 -9.72 -8.90 -11.19
CA LEU A 385 -9.02 -9.55 -12.29
C LEU A 385 -7.81 -10.34 -11.80
N TYR A 386 -7.71 -11.60 -12.22
CA TYR A 386 -6.61 -12.51 -11.92
C TYR A 386 -6.09 -13.20 -13.18
N GLN A 387 -4.87 -13.70 -13.11
CA GLN A 387 -4.36 -14.72 -14.03
C GLN A 387 -3.43 -15.66 -13.27
N VAL A 388 -3.50 -16.95 -13.56
CA VAL A 388 -2.55 -17.90 -12.98
C VAL A 388 -1.25 -17.88 -13.78
N THR A 389 -0.12 -17.93 -13.09
CA THR A 389 1.21 -17.94 -13.68
C THR A 389 2.07 -19.09 -13.15
N PHE A 390 3.11 -19.44 -13.89
CA PHE A 390 4.23 -20.25 -13.44
C PHE A 390 5.46 -19.38 -13.25
N TYR A 391 6.35 -19.79 -12.34
CA TYR A 391 7.61 -19.09 -12.10
C TYR A 391 8.75 -19.80 -12.85
N ARG A 392 9.27 -19.18 -13.91
CA ARG A 392 10.34 -19.74 -14.76
C ARG A 392 11.46 -18.75 -14.91
N GLN A 393 12.68 -19.16 -14.56
CA GLN A 393 13.90 -18.38 -14.80
C GLN A 393 13.84 -16.92 -14.28
N GLY A 394 13.14 -16.69 -13.18
CA GLY A 394 12.99 -15.34 -12.59
C GLY A 394 11.74 -14.58 -13.02
N GLU A 395 10.96 -15.09 -13.97
CA GLU A 395 9.79 -14.43 -14.52
C GLU A 395 8.49 -15.21 -14.25
N PHE A 396 7.38 -14.48 -14.19
CA PHE A 396 6.04 -15.07 -14.09
C PHE A 396 5.41 -15.14 -15.48
N VAL A 397 5.25 -16.35 -15.98
CA VAL A 397 4.66 -16.61 -17.31
C VAL A 397 3.22 -17.08 -17.16
N PRO A 398 2.28 -16.62 -18.00
CA PRO A 398 0.90 -17.09 -17.97
C PRO A 398 0.76 -18.61 -18.05
N ALA A 399 -0.02 -19.17 -17.13
CA ALA A 399 -0.33 -20.59 -17.03
C ALA A 399 -1.76 -20.91 -17.51
N GLY A 400 -2.58 -19.90 -17.75
CA GLY A 400 -3.97 -20.03 -18.17
C GLY A 400 -4.52 -18.69 -18.65
N GLU A 401 -5.82 -18.64 -18.89
CA GLU A 401 -6.52 -17.43 -19.34
C GLU A 401 -6.69 -16.43 -18.18
N PRO A 402 -6.64 -15.12 -18.44
CA PRO A 402 -7.02 -14.14 -17.43
C PRO A 402 -8.53 -14.20 -17.19
N PHE A 403 -8.95 -13.91 -15.97
CA PHE A 403 -10.35 -14.01 -15.59
C PHE A 403 -10.75 -13.00 -14.52
N TRP A 404 -12.02 -12.62 -14.57
CA TRP A 404 -12.69 -11.89 -13.51
C TRP A 404 -13.41 -12.89 -12.60
N LEU A 405 -13.08 -12.86 -11.31
CA LEU A 405 -13.80 -13.60 -10.28
C LEU A 405 -14.94 -12.72 -9.75
N ASP A 406 -16.19 -13.13 -9.92
CA ASP A 406 -17.31 -12.39 -9.34
C ASP A 406 -17.63 -12.81 -7.90
N GLY A 407 -18.42 -11.99 -7.21
CA GLY A 407 -18.88 -12.21 -5.84
C GLY A 407 -19.67 -13.51 -5.57
N THR A 408 -19.90 -14.37 -6.56
CA THR A 408 -20.71 -15.60 -6.44
C THR A 408 -19.95 -16.91 -6.71
N LEU A 409 -18.61 -16.86 -6.85
CA LEU A 409 -17.70 -17.94 -7.33
C LEU A 409 -17.66 -18.13 -8.85
N SER A 410 -18.49 -17.41 -9.60
CA SER A 410 -18.47 -17.54 -11.06
C SER A 410 -17.27 -16.79 -11.64
N VAL A 411 -16.71 -17.36 -12.70
CA VAL A 411 -15.48 -16.88 -13.34
C VAL A 411 -15.80 -16.50 -14.77
N ARG A 412 -15.60 -15.22 -15.11
CA ARG A 412 -15.65 -14.72 -16.50
C ARG A 412 -14.24 -14.73 -17.07
N TYR A 413 -13.99 -15.64 -18.01
CA TYR A 413 -12.71 -15.71 -18.73
C TYR A 413 -12.65 -14.70 -19.87
N PHE A 414 -11.51 -14.02 -19.98
CA PHE A 414 -11.19 -13.15 -21.12
C PHE A 414 -10.47 -13.98 -22.18
N ARG A 415 -11.25 -14.35 -23.21
CA ARG A 415 -10.80 -15.12 -24.37
C ARG A 415 -10.95 -14.22 -25.59
N PRO A 416 -9.85 -13.75 -26.21
CA PRO A 416 -9.95 -12.88 -27.37
C PRO A 416 -10.65 -13.61 -28.51
N ASP A 417 -11.79 -13.07 -28.97
CA ASP A 417 -12.50 -13.57 -30.14
C ASP A 417 -11.86 -12.96 -31.40
N GLU A 418 -11.04 -13.75 -32.08
CA GLU A 418 -10.38 -13.28 -33.29
C GLU A 418 -11.28 -13.18 -34.52
N GLN A 419 -12.47 -13.81 -34.49
CA GLN A 419 -13.45 -13.79 -35.57
C GLN A 419 -14.29 -12.51 -35.53
N HIS A 420 -14.58 -12.02 -34.32
CA HIS A 420 -15.34 -10.79 -34.11
C HIS A 420 -14.42 -9.69 -33.59
N ARG A 421 -14.10 -8.74 -34.46
CA ARG A 421 -13.19 -7.64 -34.16
C ARG A 421 -13.91 -6.30 -34.21
N ILE A 422 -13.65 -5.48 -33.20
CA ILE A 422 -14.28 -4.19 -33.00
C ILE A 422 -13.27 -3.04 -33.14
N THR A 423 -13.83 -1.85 -33.26
CA THR A 423 -13.09 -0.60 -33.07
C THR A 423 -13.25 -0.15 -31.63
N VAL A 424 -12.14 0.22 -30.98
CA VAL A 424 -12.14 0.80 -29.63
C VAL A 424 -11.65 2.24 -29.66
N CYS A 425 -12.29 3.09 -28.87
CA CYS A 425 -11.89 4.48 -28.63
C CYS A 425 -11.43 4.63 -27.18
N LEU A 426 -10.15 4.93 -26.98
CA LEU A 426 -9.49 4.95 -25.68
C LEU A 426 -9.03 6.37 -25.35
N ASN A 427 -9.23 6.81 -24.11
CA ASN A 427 -8.73 8.10 -23.63
C ASN A 427 -7.94 8.00 -22.33
N ARG A 428 -7.79 6.82 -21.72
CA ARG A 428 -7.02 6.65 -20.48
C ARG A 428 -6.23 5.36 -20.43
N LYS A 429 -5.16 5.37 -19.64
CA LYS A 429 -4.34 4.19 -19.33
C LYS A 429 -4.49 3.69 -17.88
N PHE A 430 -5.19 4.44 -17.02
CA PHE A 430 -5.37 4.14 -15.61
C PHE A 430 -6.79 4.52 -15.11
N PRO A 431 -7.36 3.82 -14.11
CA PRO A 431 -8.67 4.14 -13.53
C PRO A 431 -8.82 5.61 -13.11
N ASP A 432 -10.03 6.17 -13.26
CA ASP A 432 -10.32 7.59 -13.00
C ASP A 432 -10.96 7.87 -11.62
N SER A 433 -11.20 6.85 -10.80
CA SER A 433 -11.97 6.96 -9.55
C SER A 433 -11.41 7.99 -8.58
N ARG A 434 -10.08 8.14 -8.52
CA ARG A 434 -9.39 9.14 -7.70
C ARG A 434 -9.40 10.53 -8.33
N VAL A 435 -9.25 10.62 -9.66
CA VAL A 435 -9.08 11.89 -10.36
C VAL A 435 -10.40 12.63 -10.59
N LYS A 436 -11.53 11.90 -10.67
CA LYS A 436 -12.88 12.49 -10.84
C LYS A 436 -13.16 13.63 -9.86
N LYS A 437 -12.88 13.42 -8.57
CA LYS A 437 -13.04 14.43 -7.51
C LYS A 437 -12.16 15.67 -7.72
N TYR A 438 -11.01 15.53 -8.38
CA TYR A 438 -10.15 16.66 -8.72
C TYR A 438 -10.65 17.41 -9.95
N LEU A 439 -11.09 16.72 -10.99
CA LEU A 439 -11.68 17.36 -12.18
C LEU A 439 -12.95 18.14 -11.83
N GLU A 440 -13.78 17.59 -10.93
CA GLU A 440 -14.97 18.25 -10.40
C GLU A 440 -14.68 19.64 -9.80
N THR A 441 -13.47 19.91 -9.34
CA THR A 441 -13.12 21.21 -8.75
C THR A 441 -13.20 22.35 -9.75
N ALA A 442 -13.08 22.06 -11.05
CA ALA A 442 -13.25 23.03 -12.13
C ALA A 442 -14.72 23.45 -12.33
N VAL A 443 -15.70 22.69 -11.84
CA VAL A 443 -17.12 23.03 -12.06
C VAL A 443 -17.48 24.35 -11.39
N GLY A 444 -18.05 25.24 -12.19
CA GLY A 444 -18.41 26.61 -11.82
C GLY A 444 -17.26 27.61 -11.89
N VAL A 445 -16.08 27.22 -12.41
CA VAL A 445 -15.02 28.17 -12.75
C VAL A 445 -15.51 29.12 -13.83
N CYS A 446 -15.18 30.41 -13.67
CA CYS A 446 -15.35 31.43 -14.70
C CYS A 446 -13.98 31.82 -15.26
N ILE A 447 -13.87 31.82 -16.58
CA ILE A 447 -12.73 32.37 -17.33
C ILE A 447 -13.20 33.69 -17.93
N GLU A 448 -12.53 34.78 -17.56
CA GLU A 448 -12.94 36.14 -17.90
C GLU A 448 -11.78 36.89 -18.56
N GLY A 449 -12.06 37.72 -19.56
CA GLY A 449 -11.09 38.61 -20.20
C GLY A 449 -11.36 40.06 -19.86
N ALA A 450 -10.31 40.86 -19.63
CA ALA A 450 -10.41 42.28 -19.28
C ALA A 450 -9.23 43.08 -19.82
N ASN A 451 -9.40 44.40 -19.95
CA ASN A 451 -8.34 45.34 -20.29
C ASN A 451 -7.98 46.28 -19.12
N ARG A 452 -8.73 46.23 -18.02
CA ARG A 452 -8.39 46.91 -16.75
C ARG A 452 -8.00 45.90 -15.67
N LYS A 453 -6.95 46.21 -14.91
CA LYS A 453 -6.47 45.37 -13.78
C LYS A 453 -7.54 45.16 -12.68
N ASP A 454 -8.51 46.06 -12.57
CA ASP A 454 -9.62 45.94 -11.62
C ASP A 454 -10.81 45.10 -12.12
N PHE A 455 -10.73 44.57 -13.35
CA PHE A 455 -11.75 43.72 -13.97
C PHE A 455 -13.16 44.34 -14.01
N ARG A 456 -13.28 45.67 -13.96
CA ARG A 456 -14.58 46.35 -14.11
C ARG A 456 -15.16 46.24 -15.52
N ASP A 457 -14.32 45.97 -16.50
CA ASP A 457 -14.63 45.74 -17.90
C ASP A 457 -14.58 44.25 -18.29
N ALA A 458 -14.62 43.35 -17.30
CA ALA A 458 -14.47 41.92 -17.56
C ALA A 458 -15.64 41.35 -18.38
N GLU A 459 -15.31 40.59 -19.42
CA GLU A 459 -16.23 39.78 -20.21
C GLU A 459 -16.06 38.30 -19.87
N LEU A 460 -17.17 37.58 -19.69
CA LEU A 460 -17.15 36.15 -19.46
C LEU A 460 -16.85 35.41 -20.77
N LEU A 461 -15.72 34.72 -20.82
CA LEU A 461 -15.30 33.93 -21.98
C LEU A 461 -15.82 32.50 -21.90
N CYS A 462 -15.83 31.92 -20.71
CA CYS A 462 -16.32 30.57 -20.46
C CYS A 462 -16.73 30.40 -19.00
N GLN A 463 -17.79 29.62 -18.78
CA GLN A 463 -18.09 29.06 -17.48
C GLN A 463 -18.15 27.54 -17.59
N VAL A 464 -17.40 26.83 -16.74
CA VAL A 464 -17.41 25.37 -16.71
C VAL A 464 -18.71 24.90 -16.07
N ALA A 465 -19.65 24.44 -16.90
CA ALA A 465 -20.99 24.07 -16.45
C ALA A 465 -21.06 22.72 -15.72
N ASP A 466 -20.25 21.75 -16.15
CA ASP A 466 -20.24 20.40 -15.61
C ASP A 466 -18.80 19.84 -15.55
N SER A 467 -18.65 18.69 -14.90
CA SER A 467 -17.37 18.03 -14.63
C SER A 467 -16.65 17.70 -15.93
N PRO A 468 -15.40 18.17 -16.12
CA PRO A 468 -14.60 17.80 -17.27
C PRO A 468 -14.44 16.28 -17.40
N LYS A 469 -14.64 15.76 -18.61
CA LYS A 469 -14.48 14.33 -18.93
C LYS A 469 -13.04 13.95 -19.29
N VAL A 470 -12.18 14.94 -19.50
CA VAL A 470 -10.75 14.83 -19.80
C VAL A 470 -9.97 15.90 -19.04
N ASN A 471 -8.65 15.72 -18.89
CA ASN A 471 -7.80 16.73 -18.25
C ASN A 471 -7.54 17.93 -19.16
N TYR A 472 -7.32 17.74 -20.47
CA TYR A 472 -7.04 18.83 -21.40
C TYR A 472 -8.31 19.36 -22.06
N ASN A 473 -8.75 20.56 -21.66
CA ASN A 473 -10.02 21.15 -22.10
C ASN A 473 -9.76 22.43 -22.91
N ILE A 474 -10.30 22.47 -24.14
CA ILE A 474 -10.16 23.59 -25.06
C ILE A 474 -11.47 24.38 -25.09
N VAL A 475 -11.35 25.69 -24.91
CA VAL A 475 -12.42 26.67 -25.09
C VAL A 475 -12.09 27.49 -26.33
N ASN A 476 -12.80 27.24 -27.43
CA ASN A 476 -12.72 28.07 -28.64
C ASN A 476 -13.72 29.22 -28.53
N LEU A 477 -13.26 30.45 -28.71
CA LEU A 477 -14.12 31.64 -28.67
C LEU A 477 -14.77 31.85 -30.03
N SER A 478 -16.05 32.21 -30.05
CA SER A 478 -16.79 32.48 -31.29
C SER A 478 -16.37 33.77 -31.99
N LYS A 479 -15.71 34.66 -31.26
CA LYS A 479 -15.20 35.96 -31.74
C LYS A 479 -13.82 36.19 -31.16
N THR A 480 -12.94 36.77 -31.97
CA THR A 480 -11.63 37.22 -31.52
C THR A 480 -11.79 38.54 -30.80
N HIS A 481 -11.35 38.58 -29.54
CA HIS A 481 -11.26 39.79 -28.74
C HIS A 481 -9.83 39.97 -28.24
N GLU A 482 -9.44 41.21 -28.00
CA GLU A 482 -8.13 41.54 -27.45
C GLU A 482 -8.25 41.83 -25.95
N TYR A 483 -7.45 41.11 -25.16
CA TYR A 483 -7.41 41.26 -23.71
C TYR A 483 -5.98 41.40 -23.24
N ARG A 484 -5.75 42.30 -22.28
CA ARG A 484 -4.49 42.35 -21.54
C ARG A 484 -4.48 41.38 -20.36
N TYR A 485 -5.62 41.21 -19.70
CA TYR A 485 -5.77 40.40 -18.51
C TYR A 485 -6.74 39.25 -18.76
N ILE A 486 -6.37 38.04 -18.33
CA ILE A 486 -7.30 36.91 -18.24
C ILE A 486 -7.38 36.46 -16.78
N ARG A 487 -8.58 36.21 -16.28
CA ARG A 487 -8.82 35.73 -14.92
C ARG A 487 -9.46 34.34 -14.94
N TYR A 488 -8.83 33.40 -14.24
CA TYR A 488 -9.38 32.09 -13.93
C TYR A 488 -9.89 32.11 -12.49
N LYS A 489 -11.21 32.08 -12.31
CA LYS A 489 -11.85 32.30 -11.00
C LYS A 489 -12.63 31.08 -10.55
N ALA A 490 -12.29 30.56 -9.37
CA ALA A 490 -13.04 29.46 -8.76
C ALA A 490 -14.41 29.91 -8.25
N ARG A 491 -15.36 28.98 -8.21
CA ARG A 491 -16.66 29.20 -7.56
C ARG A 491 -16.45 29.55 -6.07
N LYS A 492 -17.21 30.52 -5.55
CA LYS A 492 -17.10 31.07 -4.17
C LYS A 492 -16.89 30.03 -3.05
N GLY A 493 -17.51 28.85 -3.14
CA GLY A 493 -17.43 27.79 -2.13
C GLY A 493 -16.31 26.76 -2.31
N ARG A 494 -15.46 26.88 -3.32
CA ARG A 494 -14.46 25.87 -3.71
C ARG A 494 -13.05 26.45 -3.77
N PHE A 495 -12.06 25.62 -3.48
CA PHE A 495 -10.66 25.96 -3.71
C PHE A 495 -10.37 25.89 -5.22
N LEU A 496 -9.59 26.85 -5.73
CA LEU A 496 -9.03 26.79 -7.07
C LEU A 496 -7.99 25.68 -7.10
N GLN A 497 -8.11 24.76 -8.06
CA GLN A 497 -7.16 23.68 -8.28
C GLN A 497 -6.90 23.53 -9.78
N LEU A 498 -5.72 23.96 -10.22
CA LEU A 498 -5.38 24.13 -11.63
C LEU A 498 -3.98 23.57 -11.89
N GLY A 499 -3.88 22.71 -12.89
CA GLY A 499 -2.63 22.11 -13.36
C GLY A 499 -1.95 22.98 -14.41
N GLU A 500 -2.67 23.39 -15.45
CA GLU A 500 -2.12 24.25 -16.51
C GLU A 500 -3.22 25.19 -17.04
N PHE A 501 -2.83 26.39 -17.44
CA PHE A 501 -3.67 27.33 -18.16
C PHE A 501 -2.86 28.04 -19.25
N ALA A 502 -3.40 28.07 -20.45
CA ALA A 502 -2.74 28.66 -21.61
C ALA A 502 -3.75 29.39 -22.51
N VAL A 503 -3.30 30.48 -23.12
CA VAL A 503 -4.09 31.33 -24.01
C VAL A 503 -3.41 31.34 -25.38
N PHE A 504 -4.18 31.26 -26.46
CA PHE A 504 -3.65 31.12 -27.81
C PHE A 504 -4.25 32.15 -28.78
N SER A 505 -3.44 32.59 -29.74
CA SER A 505 -3.88 33.45 -30.85
C SER A 505 -4.47 32.68 -32.03
N ASP A 506 -4.67 31.36 -31.89
CA ASP A 506 -5.32 30.52 -32.88
C ASP A 506 -6.19 29.43 -32.22
N THR A 507 -7.03 28.76 -33.02
CA THR A 507 -7.92 27.68 -32.57
C THR A 507 -7.30 26.28 -32.65
N MET A 508 -6.07 26.16 -33.17
CA MET A 508 -5.31 24.91 -33.27
C MET A 508 -4.29 24.74 -32.13
N GLN A 509 -4.24 25.70 -31.20
CA GLN A 509 -3.34 25.74 -30.05
C GLN A 509 -1.85 25.70 -30.43
N GLN A 510 -1.46 26.34 -31.54
CA GLN A 510 -0.07 26.37 -32.01
C GLN A 510 0.73 27.58 -31.53
N ASN A 511 0.07 28.72 -31.31
CA ASN A 511 0.70 29.98 -30.94
C ASN A 511 0.26 30.40 -29.52
N LYS A 512 0.98 29.86 -28.52
CA LYS A 512 0.74 30.15 -27.09
C LYS A 512 1.24 31.56 -26.75
N TRP A 513 0.40 32.36 -26.10
CA TRP A 513 0.81 33.59 -25.44
C TRP A 513 1.47 33.29 -24.10
N ILE A 514 2.57 33.98 -23.81
CA ILE A 514 3.28 33.88 -22.53
C ILE A 514 2.87 35.09 -21.66
N PRO A 515 2.26 34.87 -20.49
CA PRO A 515 1.97 35.97 -19.56
C PRO A 515 3.28 36.55 -19.00
N VAL A 516 3.31 37.87 -18.79
CA VAL A 516 4.44 38.54 -18.12
C VAL A 516 4.39 38.34 -16.60
N SER A 517 3.20 38.13 -16.03
CA SER A 517 3.03 37.73 -14.64
C SER A 517 1.74 36.94 -14.42
N ILE A 518 1.76 36.12 -13.37
CA ILE A 518 0.60 35.37 -12.88
C ILE A 518 0.47 35.65 -11.38
N GLU A 519 -0.63 36.27 -10.97
CA GLU A 519 -0.86 36.71 -9.59
C GLU A 519 -2.18 36.15 -9.06
N ALA A 520 -2.23 35.82 -7.77
CA ALA A 520 -3.51 35.60 -7.09
C ALA A 520 -4.21 36.94 -6.84
N ASP A 521 -5.54 36.93 -6.75
CA ASP A 521 -6.34 38.10 -6.36
C ASP A 521 -6.21 38.48 -4.87
N THR A 522 -5.32 37.81 -4.14
CA THR A 522 -4.99 38.11 -2.74
C THR A 522 -3.48 38.12 -2.50
N ILE A 523 -3.06 38.79 -1.41
CA ILE A 523 -1.66 38.80 -0.98
C ILE A 523 -1.32 37.43 -0.37
N LEU A 524 -0.34 36.76 -0.99
CA LEU A 524 0.20 35.47 -0.56
C LEU A 524 1.63 35.60 -0.03
N PRO A 525 2.04 34.75 0.94
CA PRO A 525 3.45 34.57 1.29
C PRO A 525 4.28 34.12 0.09
N GLU A 526 5.58 34.46 0.09
CA GLU A 526 6.46 34.22 -1.07
C GLU A 526 6.57 32.74 -1.46
N GLU A 527 6.58 31.83 -0.48
CA GLU A 527 6.57 30.38 -0.70
C GLU A 527 5.35 29.89 -1.48
N GLU A 528 4.19 30.51 -1.27
CA GLU A 528 2.94 30.15 -1.95
C GLU A 528 2.86 30.79 -3.34
N LYS A 529 3.50 31.93 -3.57
CA LYS A 529 3.61 32.54 -4.91
C LYS A 529 4.41 31.64 -5.87
N ARG A 530 5.51 31.04 -5.39
CA ARG A 530 6.31 30.11 -6.20
C ARG A 530 5.51 28.91 -6.70
N LYS A 531 4.46 28.51 -5.99
CA LYS A 531 3.57 27.40 -6.39
C LYS A 531 2.63 27.79 -7.54
N ILE A 532 2.43 29.07 -7.82
CA ILE A 532 1.58 29.54 -8.93
C ILE A 532 2.23 29.21 -10.27
N GLU A 533 3.57 29.20 -10.36
CA GLU A 533 4.32 28.89 -11.59
C GLU A 533 3.90 27.55 -12.21
N ALA A 534 3.45 26.60 -11.37
CA ALA A 534 2.92 25.31 -11.79
C ALA A 534 1.82 25.44 -12.86
N VAL A 535 0.98 26.49 -12.83
CA VAL A 535 -0.14 26.62 -13.78
C VAL A 535 0.27 27.01 -15.19
N ASN A 536 1.57 27.20 -15.48
CA ASN A 536 2.06 27.53 -16.81
C ASN A 536 3.42 26.88 -17.15
N ASP A 537 3.84 25.84 -16.43
CA ASP A 537 5.17 25.22 -16.55
C ASP A 537 5.26 24.11 -17.61
N GLY A 538 4.13 23.69 -18.20
CA GLY A 538 4.05 22.62 -19.19
C GLY A 538 3.98 21.20 -18.62
N ASP A 539 4.04 21.04 -17.30
CA ASP A 539 3.88 19.79 -16.57
C ASP A 539 2.46 19.68 -15.98
N TRP A 540 1.60 18.92 -16.64
CA TRP A 540 0.18 18.81 -16.27
C TRP A 540 -0.08 18.08 -14.95
N VAL A 541 0.93 17.45 -14.34
CA VAL A 541 0.84 16.84 -13.00
C VAL A 541 1.16 17.86 -11.91
N SER A 542 1.98 18.86 -12.21
CA SER A 542 2.17 20.00 -11.33
C SER A 542 0.83 20.75 -11.20
N PHE A 543 0.54 21.31 -10.03
CA PHE A 543 -0.69 22.07 -9.84
C PHE A 543 -0.58 23.10 -8.73
N TYR A 544 -1.35 24.17 -8.88
CA TYR A 544 -1.62 25.12 -7.81
C TYR A 544 -2.95 24.79 -7.13
N LYS A 545 -2.96 24.84 -5.79
CA LYS A 545 -4.18 24.77 -4.98
C LYS A 545 -4.25 26.01 -4.09
N SER A 546 -5.33 26.78 -4.21
CA SER A 546 -5.54 27.97 -3.39
C SER A 546 -5.68 27.64 -1.90
N LYS A 547 -5.26 28.58 -1.05
CA LYS A 547 -5.50 28.52 0.41
C LYS A 547 -6.90 28.97 0.79
N ARG A 548 -7.57 29.75 -0.07
CA ARG A 548 -8.91 30.29 0.15
C ARG A 548 -9.90 29.76 -0.89
N ARG A 549 -11.16 29.67 -0.49
CA ARG A 549 -12.26 29.31 -1.39
C ARG A 549 -12.66 30.54 -2.21
N GLY A 550 -12.98 30.34 -3.49
CA GLY A 550 -13.41 31.40 -4.42
C GLY A 550 -12.30 32.30 -4.95
N GLU A 551 -11.03 31.93 -4.74
CA GLU A 551 -9.86 32.66 -5.22
C GLU A 551 -9.77 32.68 -6.75
N ALA A 552 -9.06 33.66 -7.29
CA ALA A 552 -8.79 33.78 -8.71
C ALA A 552 -7.30 33.96 -9.02
N LEU A 553 -6.87 33.42 -10.16
CA LEU A 553 -5.57 33.71 -10.75
C LEU A 553 -5.74 34.68 -11.92
N ILE A 554 -4.88 35.69 -11.96
CA ILE A 554 -4.86 36.77 -12.95
C ILE A 554 -3.58 36.61 -13.76
N PHE A 555 -3.74 36.44 -15.07
CA PHE A 555 -2.68 36.36 -16.07
C PHE A 555 -2.59 37.73 -16.75
N ASP A 556 -1.50 38.47 -16.54
CA ASP A 556 -1.21 39.73 -17.25
C ASP A 556 -0.30 39.42 -18.43
N PHE A 557 -0.71 39.81 -19.64
CA PHE A 557 0.10 39.68 -20.86
C PHE A 557 0.97 40.92 -21.15
N GLY A 558 0.88 41.96 -20.31
CA GLY A 558 1.63 43.22 -20.44
C GLY A 558 1.08 44.15 -21.52
N GLN A 559 0.43 43.59 -22.53
CA GLN A 559 -0.23 44.26 -23.64
C GLN A 559 -1.55 43.55 -23.97
N GLN A 560 -2.40 44.20 -24.76
CA GLN A 560 -3.57 43.54 -25.31
C GLN A 560 -3.12 42.48 -26.31
N VAL A 561 -3.61 41.24 -26.14
CA VAL A 561 -3.31 40.14 -27.04
C VAL A 561 -4.60 39.57 -27.62
N PRO A 562 -4.63 39.19 -28.91
CA PRO A 562 -5.78 38.54 -29.51
C PRO A 562 -5.95 37.13 -28.93
N VAL A 563 -7.16 36.85 -28.43
CA VAL A 563 -7.52 35.56 -27.82
C VAL A 563 -8.52 34.84 -28.72
N HIS A 564 -8.11 33.69 -29.25
CA HIS A 564 -8.96 32.82 -30.08
C HIS A 564 -9.36 31.56 -29.33
N SER A 565 -8.46 31.03 -28.52
CA SER A 565 -8.76 29.88 -27.67
C SER A 565 -8.02 29.92 -26.34
N VAL A 566 -8.59 29.23 -25.36
CA VAL A 566 -8.03 29.04 -24.03
C VAL A 566 -8.02 27.56 -23.72
N VAL A 567 -6.93 27.10 -23.11
CA VAL A 567 -6.80 25.75 -22.58
C VAL A 567 -6.73 25.81 -21.07
N TYR A 568 -7.51 24.96 -20.40
CA TYR A 568 -7.34 24.72 -18.98
C TYR A 568 -7.21 23.23 -18.70
N VAL A 569 -6.29 22.90 -17.80
CA VAL A 569 -6.04 21.57 -17.29
C VAL A 569 -6.32 21.59 -15.79
N PRO A 570 -7.45 21.05 -15.31
CA PRO A 570 -7.69 20.93 -13.87
C PRO A 570 -6.63 20.04 -13.22
N ARG A 571 -6.53 20.10 -11.88
CA ARG A 571 -5.71 19.13 -11.16
C ARG A 571 -6.06 17.70 -11.59
N ASN A 572 -5.05 16.94 -11.99
CA ASN A 572 -5.23 15.62 -12.59
C ASN A 572 -4.04 14.68 -12.28
N ASP A 573 -4.00 13.52 -12.93
CA ASP A 573 -3.00 12.46 -12.76
C ASP A 573 -2.18 12.16 -14.03
N ASP A 574 -2.39 12.93 -15.11
CA ASP A 574 -1.80 12.78 -16.44
C ASP A 574 -1.90 11.36 -17.03
N ASN A 575 -2.96 10.62 -16.67
CA ASN A 575 -3.26 9.30 -17.20
C ASN A 575 -4.29 9.31 -18.35
N TYR A 576 -4.74 10.50 -18.78
CA TYR A 576 -5.45 10.66 -20.04
C TYR A 576 -4.48 10.52 -21.23
N VAL A 577 -5.00 10.15 -22.39
CA VAL A 577 -4.24 10.20 -23.65
C VAL A 577 -3.87 11.66 -23.94
N ARG A 578 -2.59 11.87 -24.23
CA ARG A 578 -1.99 13.16 -24.55
C ARG A 578 -1.55 13.20 -26.01
N ALA A 579 -1.94 14.25 -26.73
CA ALA A 579 -1.46 14.48 -28.09
C ALA A 579 0.08 14.62 -28.12
N GLY A 580 0.71 14.02 -29.12
CA GLY A 580 2.17 13.92 -29.28
C GLY A 580 2.79 12.69 -28.62
N ASP A 581 2.13 12.05 -27.65
CA ASP A 581 2.64 10.82 -27.04
C ASP A 581 2.37 9.60 -27.93
N THR A 582 3.27 8.62 -27.85
CA THR A 582 3.16 7.34 -28.58
C THR A 582 2.72 6.24 -27.64
N TYR A 583 1.69 5.51 -28.05
CA TYR A 583 1.06 4.45 -27.28
C TYR A 583 1.12 3.12 -28.03
N GLU A 584 1.10 2.01 -27.30
CA GLU A 584 0.95 0.67 -27.83
C GLU A 584 -0.18 -0.04 -27.11
N LEU A 585 -1.11 -0.62 -27.86
CA LEU A 585 -2.22 -1.37 -27.31
C LEU A 585 -1.89 -2.85 -27.37
N PHE A 586 -2.13 -3.59 -26.29
CA PHE A 586 -1.98 -5.03 -26.21
C PHE A 586 -3.31 -5.69 -25.86
N TYR A 587 -3.52 -6.93 -26.31
CA TYR A 587 -4.50 -7.84 -25.73
C TYR A 587 -3.81 -9.05 -25.11
N GLN A 588 -4.43 -9.68 -24.11
CA GLN A 588 -3.91 -10.87 -23.46
C GLN A 588 -4.46 -12.14 -24.15
N ASP A 589 -3.58 -13.01 -24.67
CA ASP A 589 -3.90 -14.26 -25.36
C ASP A 589 -3.53 -15.53 -24.55
N GLY A 590 -4.14 -15.67 -23.38
CA GLY A 590 -3.91 -16.75 -22.42
C GLY A 590 -2.42 -17.03 -22.16
N ILE A 591 -2.00 -18.27 -22.46
CA ILE A 591 -0.62 -18.74 -22.28
C ILE A 591 0.40 -18.07 -23.21
N LYS A 592 -0.05 -17.46 -24.32
CA LYS A 592 0.85 -16.76 -25.25
C LYS A 592 1.27 -15.39 -24.72
N GLY A 593 0.57 -14.86 -23.71
CA GLY A 593 0.91 -13.59 -23.09
C GLY A 593 0.28 -12.39 -23.79
N TRP A 594 0.91 -11.22 -23.63
CA TRP A 594 0.47 -9.98 -24.25
C TRP A 594 0.85 -9.94 -25.73
N VAL A 595 -0.13 -9.69 -26.61
CA VAL A 595 0.05 -9.56 -28.06
C VAL A 595 -0.24 -8.11 -28.46
N SER A 596 0.68 -7.50 -29.21
CA SER A 596 0.55 -6.11 -29.66
C SER A 596 -0.49 -5.96 -30.77
N LEU A 597 -1.31 -4.91 -30.66
CA LEU A 597 -2.24 -4.40 -31.68
C LEU A 597 -1.67 -3.17 -32.40
N GLY A 598 -0.39 -2.87 -32.18
CA GLY A 598 0.36 -1.83 -32.86
C GLY A 598 0.52 -0.53 -32.08
N LYS A 599 1.45 0.30 -32.58
CA LYS A 599 1.79 1.60 -32.01
C LYS A 599 1.03 2.73 -32.71
N ARG A 600 0.61 3.75 -31.96
CA ARG A 600 0.00 4.96 -32.50
C ARG A 600 0.47 6.19 -31.73
N THR A 601 0.84 7.24 -32.45
CA THR A 601 1.06 8.57 -31.87
C THR A 601 -0.28 9.30 -31.80
N ALA A 602 -0.67 9.72 -30.61
CA ALA A 602 -1.94 10.40 -30.42
C ALA A 602 -1.89 11.80 -31.04
N THR A 603 -2.93 12.16 -31.80
CA THR A 603 -3.12 13.51 -32.34
C THR A 603 -4.18 14.31 -31.56
N SER A 604 -4.84 13.66 -30.60
CA SER A 604 -5.88 14.24 -29.74
C SER A 604 -5.86 13.55 -28.37
N VAL A 605 -6.83 13.89 -27.50
CA VAL A 605 -7.07 13.19 -26.22
C VAL A 605 -7.72 11.81 -26.35
N TRP A 606 -7.86 11.30 -27.58
CA TRP A 606 -8.41 9.99 -27.90
C TRP A 606 -7.49 9.21 -28.86
N LEU A 607 -7.44 7.90 -28.67
CA LEU A 607 -6.85 6.93 -29.59
C LEU A 607 -7.94 6.01 -30.13
N LYS A 608 -7.94 5.82 -31.44
CA LYS A 608 -8.76 4.83 -32.12
C LYS A 608 -7.89 3.64 -32.50
N TYR A 609 -8.30 2.43 -32.13
CA TYR A 609 -7.71 1.18 -32.61
C TYR A 609 -8.79 0.35 -33.28
N ASP A 610 -8.56 -0.01 -34.53
CA ASP A 610 -9.42 -0.90 -35.30
C ASP A 610 -8.91 -2.36 -35.14
N ASN A 611 -9.74 -3.35 -35.48
CA ASN A 611 -9.39 -4.77 -35.46
C ASN A 611 -9.02 -5.35 -34.08
N VAL A 612 -9.63 -4.86 -32.99
CA VAL A 612 -9.42 -5.38 -31.63
C VAL A 612 -10.34 -6.59 -31.40
N PRO A 613 -9.84 -7.75 -30.95
CA PRO A 613 -10.69 -8.91 -30.63
C PRO A 613 -11.74 -8.58 -29.56
N GLU A 614 -12.97 -9.05 -29.72
CA GLU A 614 -13.97 -8.99 -28.65
C GLU A 614 -13.60 -9.89 -27.46
N ASN A 615 -14.20 -9.64 -26.29
CA ASN A 615 -13.94 -10.36 -25.03
C ASN A 615 -12.45 -10.41 -24.61
N ALA A 616 -11.64 -9.47 -25.13
CA ALA A 616 -10.23 -9.34 -24.80
C ALA A 616 -9.99 -8.52 -23.53
N LEU A 617 -9.02 -8.96 -22.72
CA LEU A 617 -8.38 -8.10 -21.74
C LEU A 617 -7.30 -7.26 -22.44
N LEU A 618 -7.38 -5.94 -22.28
CA LEU A 618 -6.56 -4.96 -22.98
C LEU A 618 -5.62 -4.21 -22.04
N TRP A 619 -4.48 -3.76 -22.56
CA TRP A 619 -3.52 -2.91 -21.85
C TRP A 619 -2.98 -1.83 -22.79
N LEU A 620 -3.19 -0.56 -22.43
CA LEU A 620 -2.71 0.59 -23.18
C LEU A 620 -1.43 1.13 -22.52
N ARG A 621 -0.30 0.95 -23.19
CA ARG A 621 1.01 1.39 -22.72
C ARG A 621 1.38 2.74 -23.34
N ASN A 622 1.80 3.71 -22.52
CA ASN A 622 2.41 4.94 -23.02
C ASN A 622 3.93 4.74 -23.12
N LEU A 623 4.46 4.83 -24.34
CA LEU A 623 5.88 4.64 -24.64
C LEU A 623 6.70 5.93 -24.50
N THR A 624 6.04 7.08 -24.29
CA THR A 624 6.67 8.39 -24.17
C THR A 624 6.89 8.78 -22.71
N ARG A 625 5.87 8.63 -21.84
CA ARG A 625 5.93 9.09 -20.45
C ARG A 625 4.99 8.32 -19.51
N GLY A 626 5.14 8.59 -18.21
CA GLY A 626 4.29 8.02 -17.16
C GLY A 626 4.65 6.58 -16.79
N LYS A 627 4.03 6.08 -15.71
CA LYS A 627 4.23 4.70 -15.22
C LYS A 627 2.93 3.99 -14.84
N GLU A 628 1.89 4.74 -14.53
CA GLU A 628 0.62 4.18 -14.05
C GLU A 628 -0.20 3.65 -15.22
N GLU A 629 -0.31 2.33 -15.31
CA GLU A 629 -1.07 1.64 -16.36
C GLU A 629 -1.85 0.48 -15.75
N ARG A 630 -3.04 0.18 -16.28
CA ARG A 630 -3.84 -0.97 -15.83
C ARG A 630 -4.47 -1.69 -17.01
N ALA A 631 -4.70 -2.99 -16.80
CA ALA A 631 -5.50 -3.77 -17.71
C ALA A 631 -6.98 -3.36 -17.58
N PHE A 632 -7.70 -3.39 -18.69
CA PHE A 632 -9.10 -3.04 -18.80
C PHE A 632 -9.76 -3.93 -19.84
N TYR A 633 -11.09 -3.90 -19.91
CA TYR A 633 -11.83 -4.52 -21.02
C TYR A 633 -12.71 -3.47 -21.68
N TYR A 634 -13.21 -3.78 -22.88
CA TYR A 634 -14.08 -2.89 -23.63
C TYR A 634 -15.47 -3.52 -23.71
N GLU A 635 -16.47 -2.84 -23.15
CA GLU A 635 -17.84 -3.33 -23.04
C GLU A 635 -18.81 -2.17 -23.24
N ASP A 636 -19.91 -2.41 -23.96
CA ASP A 636 -20.93 -1.40 -24.27
C ASP A 636 -20.36 -0.08 -24.84
N GLY A 637 -19.33 -0.18 -25.68
CA GLY A 637 -18.66 0.95 -26.31
C GLY A 637 -17.79 1.79 -25.36
N ARG A 638 -17.42 1.25 -24.20
CA ARG A 638 -16.67 1.97 -23.16
C ARG A 638 -15.48 1.17 -22.63
N GLN A 639 -14.45 1.91 -22.26
CA GLN A 639 -13.32 1.39 -21.50
C GLN A 639 -13.73 1.15 -20.05
N VAL A 640 -13.57 -0.07 -19.55
CA VAL A 640 -13.93 -0.46 -18.17
C VAL A 640 -12.70 -0.96 -17.43
N PHE A 641 -12.33 -0.26 -16.37
CA PHE A 641 -11.29 -0.70 -15.45
C PHE A 641 -11.90 -1.54 -14.31
N PRO A 642 -11.43 -2.78 -14.10
CA PRO A 642 -11.91 -3.70 -13.06
C PRO A 642 -11.70 -3.21 -11.62
#